data_AF-A0A5C6S829-F1
#
_entry.id   AF-A0A5C6S829-F1
#
_cell.length_a   1.000
_cell.length_b   1.000
_cell.length_c   1.000
_cell.angle_alpha   90.00
_cell.angle_beta   90.00
_cell.angle_gamma   90.00
#
_symmetry.space_group_name_H-M   'P 1'
#
loop_
_entity.id
_entity.type
_entity.pdbx_description
1 polymer ?
#
loop_
_entity_poly.entity_id
_entity_poly.type
_entity_poly.pdbx_seq_one_letter_code
_entity_poly.pdbx_strand_id
1 'polypeptide(L)'
;MNDQPTDEQSAERAQPGKRRAAGLLVSVVLLAGAGVGSWQAATRIATGIETSTARQVREALNVEGQGWASVRTDGLNVRLSGTAPDEVARFRVLTTASGIVDDRRIIDEMQIAQRDMLDPPDFTLEVMRQGNDTSLIGLVPARTDRTALAQKLTSGDISVADLTSTAAFPAPDEWQPALDYAVRAAQMIDQGTISVTPGRVRIEANVHGPDDKTRLDAELRNSAPEDLATEITVTAPLPVIAPYLLRISRDAEGVAVLETCAADSAPARDTILSAAKAAGAGTDAECALGIGAPAGWVQAASAAIAALERLGAGTLEINDRSIRMTAAAEVAPDALTGEMNRLTSALPDGWTLSSAQAEPAPAEGPPTFTASIDSAGQGTISGVIPDPTMRETVQSLARAQLGPVEGELSVNPALRDGWALRVMAGLDAVGVIDEGLLEVTDQMIRLSGVSGDRVAPEKAIAALAARLGEGADYELAIAYDRFRDPTLELPSGASCVDRLNAVMLQSEIGFEPGGAIIAGNIEPVIEEMRPILAECGDYRMEIAGHTDAQGGDESNLQLSRARADSVLNALRNAGLAVQNMVAQGYGETRPIAENDTEEGREANRRIEVTLISPDPVRVPVASVPVIAGKTPSAEAAAETLRRAQPAEDAPEALSATDLTGERGIPDPMGDEVQILSSPPRIEPPATIQEATPDTPRPPDRPDDVSALNDETGTQPPPEEDAQ
;
A
#
# COMPACT_ATOMS: atom_id res chain seq x y z
N MET A 1 73.05 4.97 145.28
CA MET A 1 73.85 5.94 146.07
C MET A 1 74.06 7.13 145.17
N ASN A 2 73.89 8.36 145.68
CA ASN A 2 74.03 9.64 144.97
C ASN A 2 72.92 9.86 143.90
N ASP A 3 72.10 10.94 143.95
CA ASP A 3 72.33 12.40 143.75
C ASP A 3 72.04 12.78 142.28
N GLN A 4 71.10 13.69 141.97
CA GLN A 4 71.22 15.18 142.00
C GLN A 4 72.37 15.72 141.09
N PRO A 5 72.25 16.90 140.44
CA PRO A 5 71.07 17.79 140.18
C PRO A 5 71.02 18.37 138.73
N THR A 6 70.08 19.32 138.47
CA THR A 6 70.14 20.53 137.57
C THR A 6 70.93 20.54 136.23
N ASP A 7 70.53 21.19 135.13
CA ASP A 7 69.27 21.78 134.59
C ASP A 7 69.60 22.30 133.14
N GLU A 8 68.97 23.26 132.40
CA GLU A 8 67.85 24.21 132.59
C GLU A 8 67.14 24.59 131.24
N GLN A 9 66.02 25.29 131.37
CA GLN A 9 65.30 26.24 130.47
C GLN A 9 65.47 26.30 128.91
N SER A 10 64.27 26.24 128.27
CA SER A 10 63.73 27.21 127.26
C SER A 10 63.86 27.02 125.72
N ALA A 11 62.68 27.15 125.08
CA ALA A 11 62.34 27.64 123.72
C ALA A 11 62.11 26.67 122.50
N GLU A 12 60.92 26.86 121.91
CA GLU A 12 60.39 26.56 120.55
C GLU A 12 60.49 25.20 119.79
N ARG A 13 59.32 24.81 119.26
CA ARG A 13 59.01 24.12 117.98
C ARG A 13 59.87 22.92 117.51
N ALA A 14 59.33 21.71 117.68
CA ALA A 14 59.63 20.53 116.84
C ALA A 14 58.37 19.67 116.57
N GLN A 15 58.32 18.94 115.44
CA GLN A 15 57.12 18.25 114.93
C GLN A 15 57.06 16.72 115.23
N PRO A 16 56.00 16.18 115.86
CA PRO A 16 55.77 14.74 115.98
C PRO A 16 54.86 14.16 114.85
N GLY A 17 55.03 14.61 113.60
CA GLY A 17 53.98 14.51 112.56
C GLY A 17 53.86 13.22 111.73
N LYS A 18 54.76 12.23 111.82
CA LYS A 18 54.90 11.21 110.75
C LYS A 18 54.38 9.79 111.02
N ARG A 19 54.48 9.22 112.24
CA ARG A 19 54.17 7.79 112.45
C ARG A 19 52.67 7.44 112.60
N ARG A 20 51.86 8.27 113.25
CA ARG A 20 50.39 8.06 113.27
C ARG A 20 49.73 8.37 111.93
N ALA A 21 50.24 9.38 111.20
CA ALA A 21 49.77 9.70 109.85
C ALA A 21 50.00 8.55 108.86
N ALA A 22 51.17 7.90 108.89
CA ALA A 22 51.50 6.79 107.99
C ALA A 22 50.54 5.58 108.13
N GLY A 23 50.23 5.15 109.36
CA GLY A 23 49.29 4.05 109.58
C GLY A 23 47.87 4.39 109.10
N LEU A 24 47.42 5.62 109.34
CA LEU A 24 46.10 6.09 108.91
C LEU A 24 46.02 6.20 107.38
N LEU A 25 47.09 6.65 106.71
CA LEU A 25 47.22 6.63 105.24
C LEU A 25 47.13 5.22 104.67
N VAL A 26 47.84 4.24 105.24
CA VAL A 26 47.79 2.84 104.75
C VAL A 26 46.39 2.26 104.91
N SER A 27 45.70 2.49 106.04
CA SER A 27 44.31 2.05 106.21
C SER A 27 43.35 2.72 105.24
N VAL A 28 43.52 4.02 104.96
CA VAL A 28 42.71 4.75 103.96
C VAL A 28 42.98 4.22 102.55
N VAL A 29 44.23 3.94 102.18
CA VAL A 29 44.57 3.34 100.86
C VAL A 29 44.00 1.93 100.72
N LEU A 30 44.04 1.10 101.76
CA LEU A 30 43.45 -0.24 101.74
C LEU A 30 41.91 -0.20 101.67
N LEU A 31 41.25 0.70 102.41
CA LEU A 31 39.80 0.88 102.34
C LEU A 31 39.35 1.47 101.00
N ALA A 32 40.11 2.42 100.44
CA ALA A 32 39.87 2.95 99.10
C ALA A 32 40.09 1.86 98.03
N GLY A 33 41.14 1.05 98.14
CA GLY A 33 41.40 -0.08 97.24
C GLY A 33 40.32 -1.16 97.31
N ALA A 34 39.84 -1.50 98.51
CA ALA A 34 38.72 -2.41 98.70
C ALA A 34 37.40 -1.83 98.18
N GLY A 35 37.15 -0.53 98.37
CA GLY A 35 35.99 0.18 97.84
C GLY A 35 35.99 0.21 96.30
N VAL A 36 37.10 0.59 95.67
CA VAL A 36 37.27 0.56 94.21
C VAL A 36 37.18 -0.86 93.66
N GLY A 37 37.77 -1.85 94.35
CA GLY A 37 37.66 -3.26 93.96
C GLY A 37 36.22 -3.79 94.03
N SER A 38 35.49 -3.43 95.08
CA SER A 38 34.07 -3.80 95.27
C SER A 38 33.18 -3.11 94.24
N TRP A 39 33.43 -1.84 93.94
CA TRP A 39 32.75 -1.09 92.89
C TRP A 39 33.03 -1.66 91.50
N GLN A 40 34.29 -2.03 91.19
CA GLN A 40 34.63 -2.72 89.94
C GLN A 40 34.00 -4.12 89.84
N ALA A 41 33.88 -4.86 90.95
CA ALA A 41 33.20 -6.15 90.96
C ALA A 41 31.69 -5.98 90.72
N ALA A 42 31.04 -5.07 91.44
CA ALA A 42 29.61 -4.78 91.31
C ALA A 42 29.25 -4.26 89.90
N THR A 43 30.03 -3.33 89.35
CA THR A 43 29.82 -2.82 87.98
C THR A 43 30.04 -3.88 86.91
N ARG A 44 31.06 -4.74 87.02
CA ARG A 44 31.24 -5.89 86.10
C ARG A 44 30.10 -6.92 86.20
N ILE A 45 29.57 -7.17 87.39
CA ILE A 45 28.42 -8.08 87.57
C ILE A 45 27.14 -7.46 86.98
N ALA A 46 26.87 -6.17 87.25
CA ALA A 46 25.71 -5.47 86.71
C ALA A 46 25.74 -5.44 85.16
N THR A 47 26.84 -4.94 84.57
CA THR A 47 27.03 -4.91 83.11
C THR A 47 27.06 -6.30 82.47
N GLY A 48 27.50 -7.34 83.20
CA GLY A 48 27.41 -8.73 82.77
C GLY A 48 25.97 -9.26 82.71
N ILE A 49 25.14 -8.92 83.69
CA ILE A 49 23.71 -9.24 83.69
C ILE A 49 22.99 -8.48 82.58
N GLU A 50 23.19 -7.16 82.50
CA GLU A 50 22.65 -6.29 81.44
C GLU A 50 22.97 -6.82 80.04
N THR A 51 24.25 -7.04 79.73
CA THR A 51 24.67 -7.53 78.40
C THR A 51 24.25 -8.96 78.10
N SER A 52 24.03 -9.80 79.12
CA SER A 52 23.45 -11.14 78.95
C SER A 52 21.95 -11.05 78.63
N THR A 53 21.18 -10.31 79.41
CA THR A 53 19.74 -10.10 79.20
C THR A 53 19.47 -9.40 77.86
N ALA A 54 20.22 -8.34 77.53
CA ALA A 54 20.10 -7.65 76.24
C ALA A 54 20.47 -8.55 75.05
N ARG A 55 21.32 -9.57 75.25
CA ARG A 55 21.62 -10.57 74.21
C ARG A 55 20.46 -11.54 74.06
N GLN A 56 20.02 -12.18 75.14
CA GLN A 56 18.94 -13.17 75.12
C GLN A 56 17.63 -12.61 74.54
N VAL A 57 17.21 -11.42 74.96
CA VAL A 57 16.01 -10.77 74.42
C VAL A 57 16.17 -10.44 72.93
N ARG A 58 17.33 -9.90 72.51
CA ARG A 58 17.57 -9.57 71.09
C ARG A 58 17.67 -10.82 70.21
N GLU A 59 18.22 -11.91 70.75
CA GLU A 59 18.36 -13.20 70.06
C GLU A 59 16.98 -13.85 69.86
N ALA A 60 16.11 -13.86 70.87
CA ALA A 60 14.72 -14.31 70.74
C ALA A 60 13.89 -13.45 69.77
N LEU A 61 14.04 -12.12 69.84
CA LEU A 61 13.36 -11.21 68.89
C LEU A 61 13.85 -11.42 67.45
N ASN A 62 15.14 -11.67 67.23
CA ASN A 62 15.68 -12.00 65.91
C ASN A 62 15.13 -13.34 65.38
N VAL A 63 14.98 -14.36 66.23
CA VAL A 63 14.39 -15.66 65.84
C VAL A 63 12.92 -15.51 65.43
N GLU A 64 12.14 -14.69 66.15
CA GLU A 64 10.75 -14.33 65.81
C GLU A 64 10.65 -13.30 64.65
N GLY A 65 11.74 -13.03 63.93
CA GLY A 65 11.79 -12.10 62.79
C GLY A 65 11.68 -10.62 63.15
N GLN A 66 11.63 -10.26 64.44
CA GLN A 66 11.44 -8.90 64.93
C GLN A 66 12.77 -8.12 65.09
N GLY A 67 13.75 -8.37 64.21
CA GLY A 67 15.08 -7.76 64.27
C GLY A 67 15.12 -6.23 64.05
N TRP A 68 13.98 -5.62 63.72
CA TRP A 68 13.78 -4.16 63.70
C TRP A 68 13.71 -3.54 65.11
N ALA A 69 13.39 -4.34 66.15
CA ALA A 69 13.24 -3.86 67.52
C ALA A 69 14.58 -3.81 68.25
N SER A 70 15.05 -2.60 68.59
CA SER A 70 16.32 -2.42 69.29
C SER A 70 16.15 -2.53 70.81
N VAL A 71 16.84 -3.53 71.38
CA VAL A 71 16.88 -3.82 72.82
C VAL A 71 18.02 -3.06 73.49
N ARG A 72 17.72 -2.33 74.57
CA ARG A 72 18.69 -1.74 75.51
C ARG A 72 18.34 -2.13 76.96
N THR A 73 19.33 -2.19 77.84
CA THR A 73 19.17 -2.55 79.25
C THR A 73 19.78 -1.50 80.16
N ASP A 74 19.13 -1.25 81.29
CA ASP A 74 19.52 -0.27 82.31
C ASP A 74 19.30 -0.91 83.70
N GLY A 75 20.37 -1.44 84.29
CA GLY A 75 20.32 -2.28 85.49
C GLY A 75 19.50 -3.56 85.27
N LEU A 76 18.23 -3.51 85.70
CA LEU A 76 17.28 -4.62 85.58
C LEU A 76 16.16 -4.35 84.57
N ASN A 77 16.05 -3.14 84.02
CA ASN A 77 14.98 -2.77 83.08
C ASN A 77 15.42 -2.99 81.63
N VAL A 78 14.48 -3.37 80.77
CA VAL A 78 14.66 -3.54 79.33
C VAL A 78 13.87 -2.44 78.61
N ARG A 79 14.57 -1.56 77.88
CA ARG A 79 13.94 -0.60 76.96
C ARG A 79 13.90 -1.21 75.56
N LEU A 80 12.72 -1.25 74.99
CA LEU A 80 12.48 -1.73 73.61
C LEU A 80 12.12 -0.51 72.76
N SER A 81 12.84 -0.29 71.67
CA SER A 81 12.69 0.93 70.86
C SER A 81 12.96 0.68 69.38
N GLY A 82 12.20 1.32 68.51
CA GLY A 82 12.20 1.09 67.07
C GLY A 82 10.81 1.37 66.48
N THR A 83 10.68 1.24 65.16
CA THR A 83 9.41 1.50 64.46
C THR A 83 8.79 0.18 64.01
N ALA A 84 7.68 -0.20 64.62
CA ALA A 84 6.94 -1.41 64.30
C ALA A 84 6.18 -1.25 62.96
N PRO A 85 6.20 -2.24 62.05
CA PRO A 85 5.40 -2.19 60.82
C PRO A 85 3.88 -2.10 61.05
N ASP A 86 3.40 -2.67 62.15
CA ASP A 86 2.03 -2.58 62.64
C ASP A 86 1.96 -2.87 64.17
N GLU A 87 0.78 -2.66 64.77
CA GLU A 87 0.52 -2.92 66.19
C GLU A 87 0.69 -4.41 66.57
N VAL A 88 0.48 -5.35 65.64
CA VAL A 88 0.62 -6.79 65.90
C VAL A 88 2.10 -7.18 66.01
N ALA A 89 2.96 -6.59 65.18
CA ALA A 89 4.41 -6.72 65.29
C ALA A 89 4.92 -6.10 66.61
N ARG A 90 4.45 -4.90 66.96
CA ARG A 90 4.76 -4.26 68.26
C ARG A 90 4.36 -5.15 69.44
N PHE A 91 3.15 -5.71 69.42
CA PHE A 91 2.66 -6.60 70.47
C PHE A 91 3.48 -7.88 70.58
N ARG A 92 3.88 -8.51 69.45
CA ARG A 92 4.79 -9.67 69.45
C ARG A 92 6.13 -9.36 70.11
N VAL A 93 6.71 -8.19 69.86
CA VAL A 93 7.97 -7.78 70.52
C VAL A 93 7.82 -7.73 72.04
N LEU A 94 6.70 -7.17 72.53
CA LEU A 94 6.41 -7.09 73.96
C LEU A 94 6.21 -8.48 74.59
N THR A 95 5.49 -9.39 73.92
CA THR A 95 5.24 -10.76 74.45
C THR A 95 6.46 -11.68 74.37
N THR A 96 7.28 -11.58 73.32
CA THR A 96 8.56 -12.31 73.22
C THR A 96 9.56 -11.82 74.28
N ALA A 97 9.61 -10.52 74.56
CA ALA A 97 10.44 -9.98 75.63
C ALA A 97 9.94 -10.39 77.04
N SER A 98 8.62 -10.41 77.26
CA SER A 98 8.05 -10.78 78.57
C SER A 98 8.20 -12.26 78.94
N GLY A 99 8.48 -13.13 77.95
CA GLY A 99 8.91 -14.51 78.17
C GLY A 99 10.32 -14.65 78.78
N ILE A 100 11.12 -13.59 78.80
CA ILE A 100 12.52 -13.59 79.29
C ILE A 100 12.71 -12.67 80.50
N VAL A 101 11.96 -11.56 80.58
CA VAL A 101 12.01 -10.59 81.69
C VAL A 101 10.60 -10.20 82.13
N ASP A 102 10.37 -10.14 83.44
CA ASP A 102 9.12 -9.68 84.07
C ASP A 102 8.55 -8.41 83.40
N ASP A 103 7.24 -8.42 83.13
CA ASP A 103 6.54 -7.43 82.30
C ASP A 103 6.69 -6.00 82.83
N ARG A 104 6.74 -5.83 84.15
CA ARG A 104 6.89 -4.52 84.83
C ARG A 104 8.27 -3.89 84.66
N ARG A 105 9.25 -4.67 84.17
CA ARG A 105 10.62 -4.23 83.88
C ARG A 105 10.84 -3.96 82.40
N ILE A 106 9.83 -4.19 81.55
CA ILE A 106 9.84 -3.81 80.14
C ILE A 106 9.29 -2.40 80.00
N ILE A 107 10.04 -1.54 79.33
CA ILE A 107 9.67 -0.17 79.00
C ILE A 107 9.54 -0.10 77.48
N ASP A 108 8.31 0.11 77.02
CA ASP A 108 8.02 0.29 75.60
C ASP A 108 8.29 1.75 75.17
N GLU A 109 9.31 1.91 74.32
CA GLU A 109 9.67 3.13 73.63
C GLU A 109 9.54 2.94 72.11
N MET A 110 8.78 1.93 71.65
CA MET A 110 8.53 1.68 70.23
C MET A 110 7.42 2.58 69.70
N GLN A 111 7.59 2.99 68.45
CA GLN A 111 6.58 3.70 67.67
C GLN A 111 6.00 2.73 66.63
N ILE A 112 4.85 3.06 66.05
CA ILE A 112 4.27 2.31 64.93
C ILE A 112 4.46 3.15 63.67
N ALA A 113 4.80 2.51 62.55
CA ALA A 113 4.88 3.17 61.26
C ALA A 113 3.51 3.79 60.92
N GLN A 114 3.45 5.12 60.88
CA GLN A 114 2.38 5.78 60.13
C GLN A 114 2.51 5.33 58.68
N ARG A 115 1.43 4.78 58.12
CA ARG A 115 1.31 4.65 56.67
C ARG A 115 1.00 6.04 56.15
N ASP A 116 1.84 6.53 55.25
CA ASP A 116 1.57 7.77 54.55
C ASP A 116 0.20 7.67 53.84
N MET A 117 -0.54 8.77 53.83
CA MET A 117 -1.61 8.90 52.84
C MET A 117 -0.94 8.91 51.47
N LEU A 118 -1.27 7.92 50.64
CA LEU A 118 -0.91 7.96 49.23
C LEU A 118 -1.44 9.27 48.64
N ASP A 119 -0.55 10.05 48.00
CA ASP A 119 -0.97 11.19 47.20
C ASP A 119 -2.00 10.72 46.15
N PRO A 120 -3.05 11.53 45.87
CA PRO A 120 -4.02 11.16 44.85
C PRO A 120 -3.31 11.04 43.49
N PRO A 121 -3.60 9.99 42.70
CA PRO A 121 -2.97 9.83 41.40
C PRO A 121 -3.43 10.93 40.44
N ASP A 122 -2.56 11.32 39.50
CA ASP A 122 -2.87 12.32 38.49
C ASP A 122 -4.03 11.87 37.58
N PHE A 123 -5.23 12.35 37.89
CA PHE A 123 -6.41 12.07 37.09
C PHE A 123 -6.28 12.69 35.71
N THR A 124 -6.42 11.86 34.70
CA THR A 124 -6.14 12.15 33.30
C THR A 124 -7.19 11.49 32.43
N LEU A 125 -7.79 12.25 31.51
CA LEU A 125 -8.62 11.69 30.44
C LEU A 125 -8.18 12.30 29.11
N GLU A 126 -7.90 11.44 28.15
CA GLU A 126 -7.61 11.80 26.78
C GLU A 126 -8.76 11.31 25.89
N VAL A 127 -9.38 12.25 25.18
CA VAL A 127 -10.46 12.00 24.21
C VAL A 127 -9.88 12.23 22.82
N MET A 128 -9.65 11.15 22.08
CA MET A 128 -9.17 11.19 20.70
C MET A 128 -10.36 11.08 19.75
N ARG A 129 -10.43 11.94 18.73
CA ARG A 129 -11.49 12.01 17.72
C ARG A 129 -10.88 11.81 16.33
N GLN A 130 -11.43 10.89 15.54
CA GLN A 130 -11.08 10.66 14.14
C GLN A 130 -12.35 10.41 13.31
N GLY A 131 -13.04 11.49 12.96
CA GLY A 131 -14.31 11.47 12.24
C GLY A 131 -15.40 10.78 13.07
N ASN A 132 -15.78 9.57 12.64
CA ASN A 132 -16.77 8.77 13.36
C ASN A 132 -16.19 7.97 14.54
N ASP A 133 -14.87 7.83 14.68
CA ASP A 133 -14.28 7.08 15.79
C ASP A 133 -13.85 7.99 16.94
N THR A 134 -14.19 7.58 18.16
CA THR A 134 -13.82 8.27 19.40
C THR A 134 -13.18 7.30 20.39
N SER A 135 -12.00 7.62 20.92
CA SER A 135 -11.32 6.79 21.93
C SER A 135 -11.14 7.56 23.25
N LEU A 136 -11.41 6.89 24.37
CA LEU A 136 -11.26 7.42 25.72
C LEU A 136 -10.13 6.66 26.44
N ILE A 137 -9.07 7.37 26.84
CA ILE A 137 -7.86 6.79 27.44
C ILE A 137 -7.53 7.54 28.73
N GLY A 138 -6.95 6.86 29.73
CA GLY A 138 -6.43 7.50 30.95
C GLY A 138 -7.02 6.97 32.26
N LEU A 139 -6.77 7.69 33.35
CA LEU A 139 -7.18 7.33 34.70
C LEU A 139 -8.22 8.32 35.25
N VAL A 140 -9.46 7.85 35.47
CA VAL A 140 -10.57 8.66 35.95
C VAL A 140 -10.97 8.32 37.40
N PRO A 141 -11.61 9.22 38.16
CA PRO A 141 -12.14 8.91 39.49
C PRO A 141 -13.18 7.79 39.44
N ALA A 142 -13.19 6.90 40.44
CA ALA A 142 -14.13 5.78 40.52
C ALA A 142 -15.62 6.18 40.67
N ARG A 143 -15.94 7.49 40.71
CA ARG A 143 -17.31 8.04 40.67
C ARG A 143 -17.70 8.60 39.30
N THR A 144 -16.80 8.66 38.33
CA THR A 144 -17.11 9.09 36.96
C THR A 144 -17.92 8.00 36.25
N ASP A 145 -19.14 8.33 35.84
CA ASP A 145 -20.00 7.44 35.06
C ASP A 145 -19.48 7.33 33.62
N ARG A 146 -18.64 6.32 33.38
CA ARG A 146 -18.06 5.99 32.08
C ARG A 146 -19.12 5.68 31.02
N THR A 147 -20.22 5.04 31.42
CA THR A 147 -21.31 4.67 30.51
C THR A 147 -22.04 5.92 30.02
N ALA A 148 -22.39 6.84 30.94
CA ALA A 148 -22.99 8.12 30.58
C ALA A 148 -22.00 9.05 29.83
N LEU A 149 -20.70 8.97 30.13
CA LEU A 149 -19.66 9.69 29.39
C LEU A 149 -19.57 9.22 27.94
N ALA A 150 -19.49 7.89 27.71
CA ALA A 150 -19.49 7.32 26.36
C ALA A 150 -20.78 7.67 25.61
N GLN A 151 -21.96 7.52 26.24
CA GLN A 151 -23.25 7.88 25.64
C GLN A 151 -23.39 9.37 25.28
N LYS A 152 -22.75 10.29 26.01
CA LYS A 152 -22.69 11.71 25.65
C LYS A 152 -21.83 11.99 24.41
N LEU A 153 -20.93 11.07 24.05
CA LEU A 153 -20.01 11.18 22.91
C LEU A 153 -20.45 10.35 21.69
N THR A 154 -21.38 9.40 21.87
CA THR A 154 -22.09 8.72 20.79
C THR A 154 -23.20 9.62 20.21
N SER A 155 -23.05 10.08 18.96
CA SER A 155 -24.17 10.68 18.21
C SER A 155 -24.15 10.27 16.74
N GLY A 156 -25.25 9.69 16.25
CA GLY A 156 -25.29 9.08 14.91
C GLY A 156 -24.40 7.85 14.82
N ASP A 157 -23.70 7.68 13.70
CA ASP A 157 -22.82 6.54 13.42
C ASP A 157 -21.43 6.62 14.11
N ILE A 158 -21.33 7.37 15.22
CA ILE A 158 -20.07 7.57 15.95
C ILE A 158 -19.79 6.41 16.90
N SER A 159 -18.67 5.72 16.69
CA SER A 159 -18.16 4.66 17.56
C SER A 159 -17.40 5.25 18.77
N VAL A 160 -17.47 4.56 19.92
CA VAL A 160 -16.76 4.98 21.15
C VAL A 160 -16.05 3.79 21.79
N ALA A 161 -14.71 3.83 21.80
CA ALA A 161 -13.85 2.86 22.45
C ALA A 161 -13.39 3.39 23.83
N ASP A 162 -13.89 2.79 24.92
CA ASP A 162 -13.52 3.17 26.28
C ASP A 162 -12.40 2.28 26.84
N LEU A 163 -11.17 2.82 26.83
CA LEU A 163 -9.95 2.22 27.37
C LEU A 163 -9.54 2.86 28.72
N THR A 164 -10.43 3.62 29.37
CA THR A 164 -10.11 4.26 30.65
C THR A 164 -9.97 3.25 31.80
N SER A 165 -9.23 3.63 32.82
CA SER A 165 -9.09 2.93 34.11
C SER A 165 -9.64 3.78 35.25
N THR A 166 -10.00 3.17 36.38
CA THR A 166 -10.58 3.90 37.53
C THR A 166 -9.70 3.83 38.77
N ALA A 167 -9.55 4.95 39.49
CA ALA A 167 -8.89 5.00 40.80
C ALA A 167 -9.88 5.34 41.92
N ALA A 168 -9.76 4.63 43.05
CA ALA A 168 -10.67 4.73 44.20
C ALA A 168 -10.38 5.93 45.14
N PHE A 169 -9.97 7.06 44.57
CA PHE A 169 -9.71 8.33 45.27
C PHE A 169 -10.89 9.31 45.05
N PRO A 170 -11.08 10.31 45.93
CA PRO A 170 -12.04 11.38 45.68
C PRO A 170 -11.68 12.14 44.40
N ALA A 171 -12.68 12.52 43.60
CA ALA A 171 -12.48 13.43 42.49
C ALA A 171 -12.18 14.85 43.04
N PRO A 172 -11.19 15.58 42.50
CA PRO A 172 -11.02 17.00 42.75
C PRO A 172 -12.25 17.80 42.29
N ASP A 173 -12.53 18.94 42.94
CA ASP A 173 -13.70 19.77 42.63
C ASP A 173 -13.65 20.32 41.19
N GLU A 174 -12.43 20.51 40.66
CA GLU A 174 -12.15 21.03 39.31
C GLU A 174 -12.24 19.95 38.22
N TRP A 175 -12.46 18.67 38.57
CA TRP A 175 -12.54 17.57 37.60
C TRP A 175 -13.83 17.62 36.78
N GLN A 176 -14.99 17.79 37.43
CA GLN A 176 -16.28 17.74 36.74
C GLN A 176 -16.50 18.92 35.76
N PRO A 177 -16.15 20.18 36.09
CA PRO A 177 -16.21 21.29 35.13
C PRO A 177 -15.30 21.09 33.91
N ALA A 178 -14.10 20.55 34.11
CA ALA A 178 -13.17 20.22 33.04
C ALA A 178 -13.74 19.12 32.12
N LEU A 179 -14.30 18.05 32.70
CA LEU A 179 -14.94 16.95 31.97
C LEU A 179 -16.17 17.42 31.16
N ASP A 180 -17.05 18.23 31.75
CA ASP A 180 -18.25 18.73 31.05
C ASP A 180 -17.93 19.76 29.95
N TYR A 181 -16.80 20.49 30.03
CA TYR A 181 -16.29 21.27 28.90
C TYR A 181 -15.67 20.38 27.82
N ALA A 182 -14.86 19.39 28.20
CA ALA A 182 -14.23 18.47 27.27
C ALA A 182 -15.25 17.68 26.42
N VAL A 183 -16.39 17.28 27.02
CA VAL A 183 -17.49 16.65 26.26
C VAL A 183 -18.10 17.60 25.23
N ARG A 184 -18.31 18.89 25.56
CA ARG A 184 -18.81 19.87 24.58
C ARG A 184 -17.81 20.11 23.46
N ALA A 185 -16.52 20.24 23.80
CA ALA A 185 -15.46 20.37 22.80
C ALA A 185 -15.35 19.14 21.89
N ALA A 186 -15.50 17.92 22.42
CA ALA A 186 -15.47 16.69 21.64
C ALA A 186 -16.62 16.61 20.61
N GLN A 187 -17.76 17.21 20.92
CA GLN A 187 -18.92 17.36 20.01
C GLN A 187 -18.74 18.48 18.97
N MET A 188 -17.70 19.32 19.10
CA MET A 188 -17.37 20.41 18.16
C MET A 188 -16.21 20.07 17.21
N ILE A 189 -15.49 18.96 17.45
CA ILE A 189 -14.33 18.56 16.64
C ILE A 189 -14.56 17.23 15.93
N ASP A 190 -14.22 17.18 14.64
CA ASP A 190 -14.21 15.96 13.84
C ASP A 190 -12.90 15.19 14.03
N GLN A 191 -11.77 15.89 14.03
CA GLN A 191 -10.44 15.31 14.21
C GLN A 191 -9.62 16.07 15.26
N GLY A 192 -9.05 15.35 16.23
CA GLY A 192 -8.20 15.97 17.24
C GLY A 192 -8.03 15.16 18.52
N THR A 193 -7.40 15.77 19.49
CA THR A 193 -7.16 15.23 20.84
C THR A 193 -7.50 16.27 21.89
N ILE A 194 -8.27 15.86 22.90
CA ILE A 194 -8.61 16.67 24.07
C ILE A 194 -8.02 16.00 25.31
N SER A 195 -7.08 16.65 25.98
CA SER A 195 -6.50 16.18 27.24
C SER A 195 -7.10 16.93 28.41
N VAL A 196 -7.63 16.19 29.39
CA VAL A 196 -8.35 16.68 30.56
C VAL A 196 -7.58 16.32 31.83
N THR A 197 -7.39 17.31 32.68
CA THR A 197 -6.81 17.20 34.03
C THR A 197 -7.60 18.11 34.98
N PRO A 198 -7.53 17.91 36.31
CA PRO A 198 -8.17 18.82 37.26
C PRO A 198 -7.83 20.29 36.97
N GLY A 199 -8.86 21.09 36.66
CA GLY A 199 -8.72 22.53 36.37
C GLY A 199 -8.09 22.91 35.03
N ARG A 200 -7.76 21.96 34.14
CA ARG A 200 -7.21 22.27 32.79
C ARG A 200 -7.71 21.33 31.69
N VAL A 201 -8.05 21.92 30.54
CA VAL A 201 -8.32 21.20 29.28
C VAL A 201 -7.44 21.74 28.15
N ARG A 202 -6.68 20.85 27.51
CA ARG A 202 -5.89 21.12 26.28
C ARG A 202 -6.62 20.53 25.09
N ILE A 203 -6.74 21.28 23.99
CA ILE A 203 -7.43 20.88 22.76
C ILE A 203 -6.49 21.11 21.57
N GLU A 204 -6.20 20.04 20.84
CA GLU A 204 -5.47 20.06 19.57
C GLU A 204 -6.37 19.49 18.48
N ALA A 205 -6.85 20.34 17.57
CA ALA A 205 -7.87 20.00 16.57
C ALA A 205 -7.41 20.30 15.15
N ASN A 206 -7.79 19.44 14.21
CA ASN A 206 -7.53 19.59 12.78
C ASN A 206 -8.84 19.82 12.02
N VAL A 207 -8.82 20.73 11.04
CA VAL A 207 -10.00 21.09 10.21
C VAL A 207 -9.63 21.27 8.75
N HIS A 208 -10.62 21.22 7.86
CA HIS A 208 -10.44 21.19 6.42
C HIS A 208 -10.22 22.55 5.73
N GLY A 209 -10.25 23.67 6.46
CA GLY A 209 -10.02 25.00 5.88
C GLY A 209 -9.71 26.12 6.88
N PRO A 210 -9.18 27.27 6.41
CA PRO A 210 -8.85 28.41 7.26
C PRO A 210 -10.09 29.08 7.88
N ASP A 211 -11.22 29.07 7.18
CA ASP A 211 -12.48 29.62 7.69
C ASP A 211 -13.09 28.72 8.76
N ASP A 212 -13.04 27.39 8.58
CA ASP A 212 -13.41 26.42 9.60
C ASP A 212 -12.53 26.55 10.85
N LYS A 213 -11.23 26.78 10.67
CA LYS A 213 -10.30 27.07 11.78
C LYS A 213 -10.72 28.32 12.54
N THR A 214 -11.08 29.38 11.81
CA THR A 214 -11.47 30.66 12.42
C THR A 214 -12.80 30.53 13.17
N ARG A 215 -13.76 29.76 12.64
CA ARG A 215 -15.03 29.44 13.29
C ARG A 215 -14.83 28.59 14.54
N LEU A 216 -14.13 27.46 14.42
CA LEU A 216 -13.94 26.50 15.52
C LEU A 216 -13.11 27.09 16.67
N ASP A 217 -12.04 27.84 16.38
CA ASP A 217 -11.23 28.50 17.41
C ASP A 217 -12.07 29.49 18.24
N ALA A 218 -12.96 30.24 17.59
CA ALA A 218 -13.91 31.13 18.27
C ALA A 218 -14.97 30.35 19.08
N GLU A 219 -15.56 29.28 18.54
CA GLU A 219 -16.59 28.48 19.22
C GLU A 219 -16.03 27.74 20.45
N LEU A 220 -14.83 27.17 20.36
CA LEU A 220 -14.15 26.53 21.48
C LEU A 220 -13.78 27.53 22.60
N ARG A 221 -13.30 28.74 22.24
CA ARG A 221 -12.98 29.79 23.22
C ARG A 221 -14.24 30.37 23.88
N ASN A 222 -15.30 30.61 23.12
CA ASN A 222 -16.56 31.18 23.63
C ASN A 222 -17.37 30.20 24.50
N SER A 223 -17.06 28.90 24.49
CA SER A 223 -17.74 27.86 25.28
C SER A 223 -16.97 27.37 26.52
N ALA A 224 -15.78 27.94 26.75
CA ALA A 224 -14.92 27.68 27.91
C ALA A 224 -15.44 28.37 29.19
N PRO A 225 -15.46 27.68 30.36
CA PRO A 225 -15.73 28.33 31.65
C PRO A 225 -14.63 29.32 32.06
N GLU A 226 -15.00 30.43 32.71
CA GLU A 226 -14.05 31.48 33.13
C GLU A 226 -12.97 30.98 34.11
N ASP A 227 -13.31 30.03 34.99
CA ASP A 227 -12.39 29.45 35.99
C ASP A 227 -11.56 28.26 35.46
N LEU A 228 -11.66 27.89 34.17
CA LEU A 228 -10.98 26.72 33.60
C LEU A 228 -9.77 27.11 32.74
N ALA A 229 -8.58 26.61 33.06
CA ALA A 229 -7.41 26.82 32.23
C ALA A 229 -7.56 26.07 30.89
N THR A 230 -7.49 26.79 29.77
CA THR A 230 -7.65 26.21 28.43
C THR A 230 -6.46 26.50 27.52
N GLU A 231 -5.98 25.45 26.85
CA GLU A 231 -4.89 25.51 25.87
C GLU A 231 -5.43 25.00 24.52
N ILE A 232 -5.84 25.93 23.64
CA ILE A 232 -6.57 25.62 22.40
C ILE A 232 -5.70 25.92 21.19
N THR A 233 -5.41 24.88 20.39
CA THR A 233 -4.67 24.92 19.13
C THR A 233 -5.49 24.28 18.01
N VAL A 234 -5.99 25.10 17.09
CA VAL A 234 -6.67 24.62 15.87
C VAL A 234 -5.75 24.75 14.66
N THR A 235 -5.60 23.70 13.87
CA THR A 235 -4.76 23.64 12.67
C THR A 235 -5.61 23.36 11.43
N ALA A 236 -5.36 24.08 10.34
CA ALA A 236 -5.92 23.80 9.03
C ALA A 236 -4.75 23.41 8.10
N PRO A 237 -4.48 22.11 7.88
CA PRO A 237 -3.55 21.67 6.86
C PRO A 237 -4.06 22.09 5.47
N LEU A 238 -3.18 22.64 4.62
CA LEU A 238 -3.53 22.83 3.22
C LEU A 238 -3.65 21.45 2.53
N PRO A 239 -4.64 21.24 1.65
CA PRO A 239 -4.81 19.99 0.93
C PRO A 239 -3.62 19.74 -0.01
N VAL A 240 -3.25 18.47 -0.22
CA VAL A 240 -2.30 18.12 -1.28
C VAL A 240 -3.00 18.28 -2.62
N ILE A 241 -2.43 19.10 -3.51
CA ILE A 241 -2.87 19.23 -4.90
C ILE A 241 -1.85 18.51 -5.79
N ALA A 242 -2.32 17.55 -6.59
CA ALA A 242 -1.50 16.85 -7.57
C ALA A 242 -2.40 16.34 -8.71
N PRO A 243 -2.11 16.64 -9.98
CA PRO A 243 -1.10 17.61 -10.44
C PRO A 243 -1.45 19.06 -10.08
N TYR A 244 -0.45 19.95 -10.07
CA TYR A 244 -0.69 21.39 -10.09
C TYR A 244 -1.09 21.84 -11.49
N LEU A 245 -2.32 22.33 -11.63
CA LEU A 245 -2.91 22.76 -12.89
C LEU A 245 -3.09 24.28 -12.94
N LEU A 246 -2.82 24.85 -14.11
CA LEU A 246 -3.26 26.19 -14.49
C LEU A 246 -3.69 26.17 -15.95
N ARG A 247 -4.90 26.65 -16.25
CA ARG A 247 -5.37 26.87 -17.62
C ARG A 247 -6.00 28.25 -17.74
N ILE A 248 -5.57 29.01 -18.74
CA ILE A 248 -6.09 30.33 -19.08
C ILE A 248 -6.17 30.48 -20.59
N SER A 249 -7.35 30.83 -21.09
CA SER A 249 -7.60 31.18 -22.48
C SER A 249 -7.72 32.70 -22.64
N ARG A 250 -7.42 33.21 -23.84
CA ARG A 250 -7.51 34.63 -24.19
C ARG A 250 -7.92 34.81 -25.65
N ASP A 251 -8.91 35.67 -25.89
CA ASP A 251 -9.44 35.97 -27.23
C ASP A 251 -8.68 37.10 -27.96
N ALA A 252 -9.06 37.37 -29.21
CA ALA A 252 -8.45 38.41 -30.04
C ALA A 252 -8.81 39.84 -29.58
N GLU A 253 -9.94 39.98 -28.90
CA GLU A 253 -10.42 41.19 -28.24
C GLU A 253 -9.62 41.52 -26.96
N GLY A 254 -8.88 40.55 -26.43
CA GLY A 254 -7.98 40.68 -25.28
C GLY A 254 -8.63 40.38 -23.92
N VAL A 255 -9.82 39.77 -23.90
CA VAL A 255 -10.45 39.20 -22.70
C VAL A 255 -9.81 37.85 -22.41
N ALA A 256 -9.56 37.54 -21.14
CA ALA A 256 -9.07 36.22 -20.74
C ALA A 256 -9.97 35.56 -19.69
N VAL A 257 -9.97 34.23 -19.67
CA VAL A 257 -10.71 33.40 -18.71
C VAL A 257 -9.72 32.48 -18.01
N LEU A 258 -9.56 32.65 -16.70
CA LEU A 258 -8.78 31.73 -15.87
C LEU A 258 -9.68 30.52 -15.52
N GLU A 259 -9.57 29.47 -16.31
CA GLU A 259 -10.43 28.27 -16.23
C GLU A 259 -10.02 27.34 -15.09
N THR A 260 -8.74 27.34 -14.70
CA THR A 260 -8.22 26.54 -13.58
C THR A 260 -6.94 27.19 -13.05
N CYS A 261 -6.73 27.17 -11.73
CA CYS A 261 -5.51 27.66 -11.11
C CYS A 261 -5.27 27.02 -9.73
N ALA A 262 -4.02 26.67 -9.43
CA ALA A 262 -3.56 26.22 -8.12
C ALA A 262 -2.35 27.06 -7.65
N ALA A 263 -2.20 27.20 -6.32
CA ALA A 263 -1.07 27.89 -5.68
C ALA A 263 -0.66 27.22 -4.36
N ASP A 264 0.61 27.37 -3.96
CA ASP A 264 1.15 26.81 -2.71
C ASP A 264 0.86 27.67 -1.46
N SER A 265 0.43 28.91 -1.68
CA SER A 265 0.36 29.94 -0.65
C SER A 265 -0.46 31.14 -1.11
N ALA A 266 -0.99 31.93 -0.17
CA ALA A 266 -1.73 33.15 -0.52
C ALA A 266 -0.89 34.17 -1.33
N PRO A 267 0.40 34.45 -1.01
CA PRO A 267 1.23 35.33 -1.85
C PRO A 267 1.47 34.78 -3.27
N ALA A 268 1.57 33.45 -3.44
CA ALA A 268 1.67 32.83 -4.74
C ALA A 268 0.39 33.02 -5.57
N ARG A 269 -0.79 32.73 -4.99
CA ARG A 269 -2.09 33.01 -5.60
C ARG A 269 -2.20 34.47 -6.02
N ASP A 270 -1.93 35.40 -5.09
CA ASP A 270 -2.12 36.83 -5.33
C ASP A 270 -1.19 37.35 -6.45
N THR A 271 -0.01 36.74 -6.60
CA THR A 271 0.91 37.00 -7.73
C THR A 271 0.37 36.45 -9.05
N ILE A 272 -0.11 35.19 -9.07
CA ILE A 272 -0.66 34.55 -10.27
C ILE A 272 -1.94 35.25 -10.75
N LEU A 273 -2.85 35.59 -9.84
CA LEU A 273 -4.07 36.34 -10.15
C LEU A 273 -3.75 37.76 -10.65
N SER A 274 -2.69 38.40 -10.14
CA SER A 274 -2.21 39.69 -10.66
C SER A 274 -1.71 39.57 -12.11
N ALA A 275 -1.02 38.48 -12.45
CA ALA A 275 -0.60 38.19 -13.82
C ALA A 275 -1.81 37.88 -14.74
N ALA A 276 -2.75 37.04 -14.30
CA ALA A 276 -3.97 36.71 -15.05
C ALA A 276 -4.80 37.97 -15.35
N LYS A 277 -4.95 38.86 -14.35
CA LYS A 277 -5.64 40.14 -14.52
C LYS A 277 -4.91 41.09 -15.48
N ALA A 278 -3.58 41.10 -15.51
CA ALA A 278 -2.81 41.83 -16.52
C ALA A 278 -3.05 41.24 -17.93
N ALA A 279 -3.18 39.91 -18.03
CA ALA A 279 -3.58 39.22 -19.25
C ALA A 279 -5.07 39.34 -19.61
N GLY A 280 -5.86 40.16 -18.91
CA GLY A 280 -7.26 40.45 -19.25
C GLY A 280 -8.32 39.63 -18.50
N ALA A 281 -7.93 38.87 -17.46
CA ALA A 281 -8.88 38.09 -16.67
C ALA A 281 -9.77 38.95 -15.74
N GLY A 282 -10.96 38.42 -15.45
CA GLY A 282 -11.95 39.02 -14.56
C GLY A 282 -11.49 39.15 -13.10
N THR A 283 -12.26 39.91 -12.30
CA THR A 283 -12.01 40.09 -10.86
C THR A 283 -12.53 38.95 -9.98
N ASP A 284 -13.23 38.02 -10.60
CA ASP A 284 -13.84 36.78 -10.13
C ASP A 284 -12.93 35.54 -10.35
N ALA A 285 -11.72 35.74 -10.89
CA ALA A 285 -10.72 34.71 -11.04
C ALA A 285 -10.15 34.26 -9.68
N GLU A 286 -10.21 32.95 -9.39
CA GLU A 286 -9.71 32.34 -8.17
C GLU A 286 -8.58 31.31 -8.44
N CYS A 287 -7.83 30.94 -7.39
CA CYS A 287 -6.96 29.76 -7.42
C CYS A 287 -7.13 28.95 -6.13
N ALA A 288 -7.15 27.63 -6.25
CA ALA A 288 -7.11 26.73 -5.11
C ALA A 288 -5.78 26.86 -4.35
N LEU A 289 -5.82 26.84 -3.02
CA LEU A 289 -4.65 26.80 -2.15
C LEU A 289 -4.40 25.38 -1.67
N GLY A 290 -3.17 24.90 -1.85
CA GLY A 290 -2.76 23.55 -1.46
C GLY A 290 -1.26 23.46 -1.19
N ILE A 291 -0.75 22.23 -1.06
CA ILE A 291 0.67 21.90 -1.05
C ILE A 291 1.00 20.89 -2.15
N GLY A 292 2.25 20.91 -2.65
CA GLY A 292 2.73 20.03 -3.72
C GLY A 292 3.34 20.76 -4.92
N ALA A 293 3.29 22.10 -4.96
CA ALA A 293 3.71 22.87 -6.12
C ALA A 293 5.16 22.58 -6.55
N PRO A 294 5.44 22.44 -7.86
CA PRO A 294 6.79 22.19 -8.34
C PRO A 294 7.69 23.41 -8.17
N ALA A 295 8.99 23.17 -8.01
CA ALA A 295 9.99 24.23 -7.81
C ALA A 295 9.95 25.28 -8.93
N GLY A 296 9.59 26.52 -8.56
CA GLY A 296 9.46 27.66 -9.46
C GLY A 296 8.07 27.90 -10.05
N TRP A 297 7.03 27.18 -9.62
CA TRP A 297 5.63 27.29 -10.09
C TRP A 297 5.17 28.74 -10.32
N VAL A 298 5.31 29.63 -9.33
CA VAL A 298 4.85 31.03 -9.42
C VAL A 298 5.59 31.83 -10.51
N GLN A 299 6.89 31.60 -10.65
CA GLN A 299 7.72 32.24 -11.69
C GLN A 299 7.29 31.75 -13.08
N ALA A 300 7.13 30.44 -13.24
CA ALA A 300 6.74 29.83 -14.51
C ALA A 300 5.32 30.26 -14.93
N ALA A 301 4.35 30.19 -14.01
CA ALA A 301 2.98 30.65 -14.21
C ALA A 301 2.94 32.13 -14.63
N SER A 302 3.56 33.03 -13.85
CA SER A 302 3.54 34.46 -14.16
C SER A 302 4.27 34.79 -15.48
N ALA A 303 5.37 34.11 -15.79
CA ALA A 303 6.10 34.29 -17.05
C ALA A 303 5.30 33.81 -18.27
N ALA A 304 4.62 32.66 -18.15
CA ALA A 304 3.81 32.08 -19.21
C ALA A 304 2.52 32.86 -19.45
N ILE A 305 1.83 33.31 -18.40
CA ILE A 305 0.65 34.18 -18.52
C ILE A 305 1.03 35.49 -19.23
N ALA A 306 2.19 36.07 -18.89
CA ALA A 306 2.70 37.25 -19.60
C ALA A 306 3.11 36.94 -21.05
N ALA A 307 3.50 35.71 -21.38
CA ALA A 307 3.74 35.30 -22.77
C ALA A 307 2.43 35.24 -23.57
N LEU A 308 1.34 34.70 -22.99
CA LEU A 308 0.01 34.71 -23.61
C LEU A 308 -0.52 36.14 -23.82
N GLU A 309 -0.32 37.03 -22.84
CA GLU A 309 -0.68 38.47 -22.94
C GLU A 309 -0.01 39.15 -24.15
N ARG A 310 1.28 38.87 -24.41
CA ARG A 310 2.03 39.38 -25.57
C ARG A 310 1.74 38.63 -26.88
N LEU A 311 1.36 37.37 -26.82
CA LEU A 311 0.96 36.56 -27.98
C LEU A 311 -0.35 37.06 -28.58
N GLY A 312 -1.20 37.71 -27.77
CA GLY A 312 -2.43 38.36 -28.19
C GLY A 312 -3.64 37.48 -27.94
N ALA A 313 -3.68 36.28 -28.54
CA ALA A 313 -4.78 35.32 -28.42
C ALA A 313 -4.28 33.86 -28.42
N GLY A 314 -5.00 32.98 -27.72
CA GLY A 314 -4.67 31.56 -27.59
C GLY A 314 -4.99 31.00 -26.21
N THR A 315 -4.45 29.81 -25.92
CA THR A 315 -4.63 29.09 -24.66
C THR A 315 -3.28 28.69 -24.06
N LEU A 316 -3.13 28.91 -22.77
CA LEU A 316 -2.02 28.46 -21.95
C LEU A 316 -2.49 27.37 -20.99
N GLU A 317 -1.78 26.25 -20.99
CA GLU A 317 -1.94 25.16 -20.03
C GLU A 317 -0.60 24.91 -19.32
N ILE A 318 -0.66 24.66 -18.01
CA ILE A 318 0.46 24.24 -17.19
C ILE A 318 0.01 23.03 -16.36
N ASN A 319 0.78 21.95 -16.46
CA ASN A 319 0.59 20.71 -15.72
C ASN A 319 1.93 20.35 -15.06
N ASP A 320 2.01 20.57 -13.74
CA ASP A 320 3.24 20.56 -12.94
C ASP A 320 4.39 21.35 -13.57
N ARG A 321 5.34 20.67 -14.24
CA ARG A 321 6.53 21.28 -14.87
C ARG A 321 6.44 21.36 -16.39
N SER A 322 5.30 20.97 -16.96
CA SER A 322 5.03 21.01 -18.39
C SER A 322 4.13 22.18 -18.72
N ILE A 323 4.51 22.96 -19.73
CA ILE A 323 3.73 24.08 -20.28
C ILE A 323 3.37 23.75 -21.73
N ARG A 324 2.10 23.96 -22.09
CA ARG A 324 1.60 23.92 -23.47
C ARG A 324 1.00 25.29 -23.80
N MET A 325 1.50 25.93 -24.85
CA MET A 325 1.00 27.22 -25.33
C MET A 325 0.46 27.07 -26.76
N THR A 326 -0.86 27.17 -26.91
CA THR A 326 -1.57 27.03 -28.19
C THR A 326 -1.94 28.42 -28.70
N ALA A 327 -1.32 28.88 -29.78
CA ALA A 327 -1.67 30.17 -30.39
C ALA A 327 -3.00 30.07 -31.16
N ALA A 328 -3.83 31.13 -31.11
CA ALA A 328 -5.03 31.19 -31.95
C ALA A 328 -4.67 31.22 -33.45
N ALA A 329 -5.57 30.78 -34.33
CA ALA A 329 -5.28 30.54 -35.75
C ALA A 329 -4.85 31.81 -36.52
N GLU A 330 -5.22 32.99 -36.03
CA GLU A 330 -4.91 34.30 -36.58
C GLU A 330 -3.50 34.79 -36.22
N VAL A 331 -2.86 34.17 -35.22
CA VAL A 331 -1.54 34.56 -34.72
C VAL A 331 -0.44 34.02 -35.65
N ALA A 332 0.45 34.89 -36.11
CA ALA A 332 1.54 34.49 -36.99
C ALA A 332 2.51 33.49 -36.31
N PRO A 333 2.92 32.38 -36.95
CA PRO A 333 3.84 31.39 -36.37
C PRO A 333 5.19 31.97 -35.90
N ASP A 334 5.67 33.04 -36.54
CA ASP A 334 6.88 33.76 -36.12
C ASP A 334 6.70 34.46 -34.76
N ALA A 335 5.48 34.91 -34.43
CA ALA A 335 5.17 35.54 -33.15
C ALA A 335 5.13 34.50 -32.01
N LEU A 336 4.49 33.35 -32.25
CA LEU A 336 4.53 32.19 -31.35
C LEU A 336 5.97 31.73 -31.11
N THR A 337 6.75 31.56 -32.18
CA THR A 337 8.18 31.20 -32.11
C THR A 337 8.98 32.26 -31.31
N GLY A 338 8.66 33.54 -31.48
CA GLY A 338 9.27 34.64 -30.74
C GLY A 338 9.01 34.60 -29.23
N GLU A 339 7.77 34.36 -28.81
CA GLU A 339 7.43 34.24 -27.39
C GLU A 339 7.91 32.92 -26.76
N MET A 340 7.91 31.81 -27.50
CA MET A 340 8.48 30.52 -27.04
C MET A 340 9.96 30.63 -26.66
N ASN A 341 10.75 31.36 -27.46
CA ASN A 341 12.16 31.63 -27.16
C ASN A 341 12.33 32.53 -25.92
N ARG A 342 11.45 33.54 -25.74
CA ARG A 342 11.43 34.40 -24.54
C ARG A 342 11.06 33.61 -23.29
N LEU A 343 10.04 32.76 -23.37
CA LEU A 343 9.55 31.96 -22.24
C LEU A 343 10.59 30.91 -21.82
N THR A 344 11.20 30.18 -22.76
CA THR A 344 12.36 29.30 -22.49
C THR A 344 13.49 30.02 -21.74
N SER A 345 13.69 31.32 -22.01
CA SER A 345 14.73 32.13 -21.37
C SER A 345 14.35 32.67 -19.98
N ALA A 346 13.09 32.50 -19.55
CA ALA A 346 12.53 32.98 -18.29
C ALA A 346 12.10 31.86 -17.32
N LEU A 347 12.01 30.62 -17.81
CA LEU A 347 11.65 29.45 -17.01
C LEU A 347 12.82 28.95 -16.14
N PRO A 348 12.55 28.32 -14.98
CA PRO A 348 13.56 27.60 -14.20
C PRO A 348 14.07 26.34 -14.92
N ASP A 349 15.22 25.82 -14.48
CA ASP A 349 15.76 24.54 -14.97
C ASP A 349 14.77 23.37 -14.83
N GLY A 350 14.79 22.44 -15.79
CA GLY A 350 13.95 21.24 -15.74
C GLY A 350 12.45 21.51 -15.88
N TRP A 351 12.06 22.57 -16.60
CA TRP A 351 10.71 22.79 -17.10
C TRP A 351 10.64 22.38 -18.58
N THR A 352 9.54 21.74 -18.99
CA THR A 352 9.29 21.38 -20.39
C THR A 352 8.29 22.34 -21.00
N LEU A 353 8.57 22.84 -22.21
CA LEU A 353 7.73 23.79 -22.92
C LEU A 353 7.38 23.26 -24.31
N SER A 354 6.09 23.26 -24.63
CA SER A 354 5.52 22.80 -25.90
C SER A 354 4.59 23.86 -26.46
N SER A 355 4.40 23.86 -27.79
CA SER A 355 3.48 24.78 -28.46
C SER A 355 2.73 24.13 -29.60
N ALA A 356 1.49 24.56 -29.79
CA ALA A 356 0.69 24.26 -30.95
C ALA A 356 0.23 25.56 -31.63
N GLN A 357 -0.13 25.46 -32.90
CA GLN A 357 -1.02 26.42 -33.53
C GLN A 357 -2.43 25.80 -33.47
N ALA A 358 -3.45 26.56 -33.06
CA ALA A 358 -4.82 26.14 -33.27
C ALA A 358 -5.07 26.02 -34.79
N GLU A 359 -5.66 24.91 -35.22
CA GLU A 359 -6.08 24.79 -36.62
C GLU A 359 -7.15 25.84 -36.92
N PRO A 360 -7.09 26.53 -38.08
CA PRO A 360 -8.12 27.47 -38.46
C PRO A 360 -9.46 26.75 -38.55
N ALA A 361 -10.47 27.25 -37.82
CA ALA A 361 -11.79 26.63 -37.72
C ALA A 361 -12.32 26.30 -39.14
N PRO A 362 -12.73 25.04 -39.39
CA PRO A 362 -12.88 24.52 -40.76
C PRO A 362 -13.90 25.33 -41.56
N ALA A 363 -13.43 25.98 -42.61
CA ALA A 363 -14.22 26.89 -43.43
C ALA A 363 -15.30 26.13 -44.22
N GLU A 364 -16.57 26.36 -43.88
CA GLU A 364 -17.77 25.91 -44.59
C GLU A 364 -17.84 24.41 -44.94
N GLY A 365 -17.36 23.54 -44.04
CA GLY A 365 -17.68 22.12 -44.05
C GLY A 365 -19.10 21.82 -43.50
N PRO A 366 -19.69 20.66 -43.79
CA PRO A 366 -20.76 20.12 -42.95
C PRO A 366 -20.24 19.94 -41.51
N PRO A 367 -21.11 19.98 -40.48
CA PRO A 367 -20.65 19.80 -39.11
C PRO A 367 -20.10 18.38 -38.93
N THR A 368 -18.88 18.32 -38.40
CA THR A 368 -18.19 17.07 -38.06
C THR A 368 -17.83 17.08 -36.58
N PHE A 369 -17.94 15.91 -35.96
CA PHE A 369 -17.38 15.61 -34.64
C PHE A 369 -16.56 14.33 -34.77
N THR A 370 -15.37 14.30 -34.18
CA THR A 370 -14.51 13.12 -34.11
C THR A 370 -14.22 12.76 -32.67
N ALA A 371 -14.13 11.46 -32.41
CA ALA A 371 -13.58 10.92 -31.17
C ALA A 371 -12.69 9.72 -31.49
N SER A 372 -11.58 9.55 -30.80
CA SER A 372 -10.74 8.36 -30.93
C SER A 372 -10.21 7.89 -29.60
N ILE A 373 -9.88 6.60 -29.52
CA ILE A 373 -9.15 5.96 -28.42
C ILE A 373 -7.88 5.39 -29.05
N ASP A 374 -6.71 5.73 -28.52
CA ASP A 374 -5.44 5.17 -28.99
C ASP A 374 -5.10 3.82 -28.33
N SER A 375 -4.00 3.20 -28.74
CA SER A 375 -3.54 1.92 -28.21
C SER A 375 -3.10 1.95 -26.74
N ALA A 376 -2.98 3.13 -26.13
CA ALA A 376 -2.71 3.33 -24.70
C ALA A 376 -3.97 3.62 -23.88
N GLY A 377 -5.15 3.70 -24.51
CA GLY A 377 -6.41 4.06 -23.84
C GLY A 377 -6.57 5.56 -23.59
N GLN A 378 -5.81 6.41 -24.28
CA GLN A 378 -5.98 7.86 -24.23
C GLN A 378 -7.04 8.28 -25.26
N GLY A 379 -8.13 8.87 -24.78
CA GLY A 379 -9.17 9.44 -25.60
C GLY A 379 -8.79 10.81 -26.18
N THR A 380 -9.28 11.13 -27.38
CA THR A 380 -9.29 12.50 -27.91
C THR A 380 -10.64 12.84 -28.53
N ILE A 381 -11.08 14.10 -28.44
CA ILE A 381 -12.31 14.58 -29.10
C ILE A 381 -12.09 15.94 -29.79
N SER A 382 -12.79 16.17 -30.90
CA SER A 382 -12.79 17.45 -31.61
C SER A 382 -14.13 17.67 -32.33
N GLY A 383 -14.55 18.93 -32.48
CA GLY A 383 -15.70 19.28 -33.32
C GLY A 383 -16.49 20.52 -32.89
N VAL A 384 -17.73 20.57 -33.37
CA VAL A 384 -18.70 21.66 -33.16
C VAL A 384 -19.91 21.18 -32.35
N ILE A 385 -20.42 22.00 -31.42
CA ILE A 385 -21.55 21.70 -30.51
C ILE A 385 -22.50 22.92 -30.45
N PRO A 386 -23.84 22.77 -30.34
CA PRO A 386 -24.77 23.91 -30.40
C PRO A 386 -24.58 24.96 -29.30
N ASP A 387 -24.30 24.54 -28.06
CA ASP A 387 -24.32 25.40 -26.88
C ASP A 387 -23.35 24.90 -25.77
N PRO A 388 -23.02 25.74 -24.76
CA PRO A 388 -22.09 25.38 -23.70
C PRO A 388 -22.54 24.23 -22.79
N THR A 389 -23.82 24.13 -22.45
CA THR A 389 -24.35 23.08 -21.56
C THR A 389 -24.29 21.71 -22.23
N MET A 390 -24.57 21.67 -23.54
CA MET A 390 -24.38 20.50 -24.36
C MET A 390 -22.90 20.15 -24.54
N ARG A 391 -21.99 21.15 -24.54
CA ARG A 391 -20.54 20.90 -24.55
C ARG A 391 -20.08 20.16 -23.30
N GLU A 392 -20.49 20.64 -22.13
CA GLU A 392 -20.21 19.98 -20.84
C GLU A 392 -20.80 18.57 -20.78
N THR A 393 -22.01 18.38 -21.31
CA THR A 393 -22.68 17.07 -21.40
C THR A 393 -21.89 16.11 -22.30
N VAL A 394 -21.48 16.54 -23.49
CA VAL A 394 -20.71 15.72 -24.44
C VAL A 394 -19.30 15.43 -23.92
N GLN A 395 -18.63 16.39 -23.28
CA GLN A 395 -17.33 16.15 -22.61
C GLN A 395 -17.46 15.16 -21.45
N SER A 396 -18.53 15.23 -20.67
CA SER A 396 -18.78 14.30 -19.56
C SER A 396 -19.07 12.88 -20.06
N LEU A 397 -19.85 12.75 -21.14
CA LEU A 397 -20.09 11.47 -21.79
C LEU A 397 -18.83 10.91 -22.44
N ALA A 398 -18.03 11.74 -23.12
CA ALA A 398 -16.75 11.33 -23.69
C ALA A 398 -15.80 10.80 -22.60
N ARG A 399 -15.70 11.45 -21.43
CA ARG A 399 -14.90 10.92 -20.32
C ARG A 399 -15.42 9.60 -19.76
N ALA A 400 -16.73 9.37 -19.80
CA ALA A 400 -17.35 8.12 -19.35
C ALA A 400 -17.14 6.95 -20.34
N GLN A 401 -17.14 7.23 -21.65
CA GLN A 401 -17.01 6.21 -22.70
C GLN A 401 -15.55 5.98 -23.17
N LEU A 402 -14.67 6.98 -23.02
CA LEU A 402 -13.29 6.98 -23.56
C LEU A 402 -12.19 7.03 -22.48
N GLY A 403 -12.55 7.17 -21.19
CA GLY A 403 -11.57 7.38 -20.11
C GLY A 403 -11.02 8.81 -20.06
N PRO A 404 -9.70 9.02 -19.86
CA PRO A 404 -9.09 10.35 -19.99
C PRO A 404 -9.26 10.89 -21.42
N VAL A 405 -9.58 12.18 -21.58
CA VAL A 405 -9.85 12.79 -22.90
C VAL A 405 -9.12 14.13 -23.06
N GLU A 406 -8.26 14.24 -24.09
CA GLU A 406 -7.74 15.51 -24.60
C GLU A 406 -8.63 16.10 -25.71
N GLY A 407 -8.44 17.38 -26.03
CA GLY A 407 -9.10 18.06 -27.15
C GLY A 407 -10.22 19.02 -26.75
N GLU A 408 -10.70 19.81 -27.73
CA GLU A 408 -11.58 20.95 -27.48
C GLU A 408 -12.81 20.93 -28.39
N LEU A 409 -13.96 21.37 -27.85
CA LEU A 409 -15.24 21.41 -28.54
C LEU A 409 -15.70 22.86 -28.71
N SER A 410 -15.66 23.34 -29.95
CA SER A 410 -16.14 24.67 -30.32
C SER A 410 -17.68 24.75 -30.25
N VAL A 411 -18.22 25.95 -29.97
CA VAL A 411 -19.67 26.17 -29.91
C VAL A 411 -20.15 26.95 -31.14
N ASN A 412 -21.17 26.41 -31.82
CA ASN A 412 -21.78 27.00 -33.01
C ASN A 412 -23.32 26.92 -32.91
N PRO A 413 -23.99 28.02 -32.51
CA PRO A 413 -25.46 28.06 -32.39
C PRO A 413 -26.25 27.93 -33.71
N ALA A 414 -25.60 27.86 -34.87
CA ALA A 414 -26.26 27.63 -36.16
C ALA A 414 -26.47 26.14 -36.50
N LEU A 415 -26.05 25.23 -35.62
CA LEU A 415 -26.25 23.78 -35.77
C LEU A 415 -27.72 23.39 -35.67
N ARG A 416 -28.12 22.34 -36.39
CA ARG A 416 -29.50 21.86 -36.43
C ARG A 416 -29.87 21.07 -35.19
N ASP A 417 -31.16 21.13 -34.83
CA ASP A 417 -31.79 20.26 -33.84
C ASP A 417 -31.41 18.79 -34.08
N GLY A 418 -31.07 18.07 -33.01
CA GLY A 418 -30.65 16.66 -33.07
C GLY A 418 -29.17 16.42 -33.36
N TRP A 419 -28.37 17.42 -33.76
CA TRP A 419 -26.92 17.24 -33.96
C TRP A 419 -26.22 16.67 -32.72
N ALA A 420 -26.45 17.26 -31.55
CA ALA A 420 -25.84 16.78 -30.31
C ALA A 420 -26.36 15.39 -29.88
N LEU A 421 -27.60 15.03 -30.23
CA LEU A 421 -28.13 13.69 -30.02
C LEU A 421 -27.38 12.66 -30.88
N ARG A 422 -27.04 13.02 -32.12
CA ARG A 422 -26.19 12.23 -33.03
C ARG A 422 -24.77 12.07 -32.49
N VAL A 423 -24.16 13.15 -31.98
CA VAL A 423 -22.83 13.11 -31.33
C VAL A 423 -22.83 12.18 -30.11
N MET A 424 -23.81 12.32 -29.22
CA MET A 424 -23.93 11.45 -28.05
C MET A 424 -24.21 9.99 -28.41
N ALA A 425 -24.95 9.71 -29.49
CA ALA A 425 -25.18 8.35 -29.96
C ALA A 425 -23.90 7.72 -30.53
N GLY A 426 -23.10 8.50 -31.26
CA GLY A 426 -21.77 8.10 -31.68
C GLY A 426 -20.88 7.74 -30.48
N LEU A 427 -20.84 8.57 -29.44
CA LEU A 427 -20.08 8.29 -28.22
C LEU A 427 -20.57 7.04 -27.47
N ASP A 428 -21.88 6.83 -27.34
CA ASP A 428 -22.43 5.60 -26.76
C ASP A 428 -22.05 4.35 -27.57
N ALA A 429 -21.93 4.48 -28.90
CA ALA A 429 -21.45 3.41 -29.75
C ALA A 429 -19.93 3.19 -29.66
N VAL A 430 -19.13 4.19 -29.25
CA VAL A 430 -17.68 4.00 -29.01
C VAL A 430 -17.41 3.18 -27.76
N GLY A 431 -18.28 3.20 -26.76
CA GLY A 431 -18.17 2.39 -25.53
C GLY A 431 -18.22 0.85 -25.72
N VAL A 432 -18.09 0.37 -26.96
CA VAL A 432 -17.98 -1.06 -27.34
C VAL A 432 -16.64 -1.40 -28.00
N ILE A 433 -15.74 -0.42 -28.22
CA ILE A 433 -14.40 -0.60 -28.80
C ILE A 433 -13.31 -0.16 -27.82
N ASP A 434 -12.14 -0.80 -27.89
CA ASP A 434 -11.01 -0.51 -27.00
C ASP A 434 -9.97 0.45 -27.61
N GLU A 435 -9.96 0.58 -28.94
CA GLU A 435 -9.02 1.38 -29.72
C GLU A 435 -9.66 1.63 -31.10
N GLY A 436 -9.66 2.88 -31.59
CA GLY A 436 -10.30 3.22 -32.86
C GLY A 436 -10.72 4.69 -33.04
N LEU A 437 -11.55 4.94 -34.05
CA LEU A 437 -12.02 6.25 -34.50
C LEU A 437 -13.53 6.24 -34.79
N LEU A 438 -14.21 7.22 -34.21
CA LEU A 438 -15.56 7.68 -34.54
C LEU A 438 -15.50 8.96 -35.38
N GLU A 439 -16.27 9.00 -36.47
CA GLU A 439 -16.58 10.20 -37.23
C GLU A 439 -18.11 10.38 -37.27
N VAL A 440 -18.61 11.52 -36.78
CA VAL A 440 -20.04 11.89 -36.87
C VAL A 440 -20.16 13.07 -37.83
N THR A 441 -21.03 12.92 -38.83
CA THR A 441 -21.43 13.97 -39.79
C THR A 441 -22.95 14.17 -39.77
N ASP A 442 -23.48 15.20 -40.46
CA ASP A 442 -24.92 15.48 -40.47
C ASP A 442 -25.77 14.31 -41.01
N GLN A 443 -25.20 13.51 -41.92
CA GLN A 443 -25.85 12.37 -42.56
C GLN A 443 -25.40 11.02 -41.99
N MET A 444 -24.12 10.81 -41.72
CA MET A 444 -23.54 9.49 -41.45
C MET A 444 -22.74 9.43 -40.13
N ILE A 445 -22.77 8.27 -39.47
CA ILE A 445 -21.90 7.93 -38.34
C ILE A 445 -20.96 6.81 -38.77
N ARG A 446 -19.65 7.02 -38.71
CA ARG A 446 -18.65 5.97 -38.92
C ARG A 446 -18.00 5.58 -37.61
N LEU A 447 -17.88 4.29 -37.34
CA LEU A 447 -17.11 3.76 -36.22
C LEU A 447 -16.19 2.65 -36.71
N SER A 448 -14.90 2.81 -36.48
CA SER A 448 -13.86 1.85 -36.88
C SER A 448 -12.91 1.59 -35.73
N GLY A 449 -12.47 0.35 -35.53
CA GLY A 449 -11.61 0.02 -34.39
C GLY A 449 -11.45 -1.47 -34.12
N VAL A 450 -10.89 -1.79 -32.96
CA VAL A 450 -10.81 -3.14 -32.38
C VAL A 450 -11.68 -3.24 -31.13
N SER A 451 -12.18 -4.43 -30.84
CA SER A 451 -12.94 -4.75 -29.63
C SER A 451 -12.61 -6.13 -29.08
N GLY A 452 -12.51 -6.25 -27.76
CA GLY A 452 -12.54 -7.52 -27.04
C GLY A 452 -13.90 -8.22 -27.02
N ASP A 453 -14.94 -7.64 -27.63
CA ASP A 453 -16.30 -8.20 -27.66
C ASP A 453 -16.69 -8.71 -29.05
N ARG A 454 -17.13 -9.97 -29.11
CA ARG A 454 -17.57 -10.65 -30.33
C ARG A 454 -18.88 -10.10 -30.91
N VAL A 455 -19.70 -9.43 -30.09
CA VAL A 455 -20.97 -8.80 -30.48
C VAL A 455 -20.90 -7.27 -30.43
N ALA A 456 -19.69 -6.70 -30.50
CA ALA A 456 -19.47 -5.26 -30.59
C ALA A 456 -20.26 -4.57 -31.72
N PRO A 457 -20.39 -5.12 -32.95
CA PRO A 457 -21.22 -4.52 -33.99
C PRO A 457 -22.69 -4.41 -33.59
N GLU A 458 -23.28 -5.48 -33.03
CA GLU A 458 -24.66 -5.49 -32.57
C GLU A 458 -24.88 -4.54 -31.39
N LYS A 459 -23.91 -4.43 -30.46
CA LYS A 459 -23.95 -3.45 -29.37
C LYS A 459 -23.87 -2.00 -29.88
N ALA A 460 -23.01 -1.70 -30.86
CA ALA A 460 -22.96 -0.39 -31.50
C ALA A 460 -24.28 -0.05 -32.19
N ILE A 461 -24.86 -0.97 -32.98
CA ILE A 461 -26.17 -0.78 -33.63
C ILE A 461 -27.27 -0.56 -32.59
N ALA A 462 -27.25 -1.28 -31.47
CA ALA A 462 -28.21 -1.11 -30.38
C ALA A 462 -28.07 0.26 -29.67
N ALA A 463 -26.84 0.72 -29.39
CA ALA A 463 -26.59 2.04 -28.82
C ALA A 463 -27.09 3.17 -29.75
N LEU A 464 -26.77 3.08 -31.04
CA LEU A 464 -27.24 4.03 -32.05
C LEU A 464 -28.78 4.03 -32.16
N ALA A 465 -29.41 2.86 -32.26
CA ALA A 465 -30.86 2.73 -32.36
C ALA A 465 -31.60 3.19 -31.10
N ALA A 466 -31.03 2.97 -29.91
CA ALA A 466 -31.62 3.38 -28.64
C ALA A 466 -31.69 4.91 -28.48
N ARG A 467 -30.68 5.65 -28.96
CA ARG A 467 -30.63 7.12 -28.84
C ARG A 467 -31.18 7.87 -30.07
N LEU A 468 -31.11 7.30 -31.28
CA LEU A 468 -31.54 7.94 -32.52
C LEU A 468 -32.89 7.46 -33.06
N GLY A 469 -33.37 6.30 -32.60
CA GLY A 469 -34.50 5.63 -33.23
C GLY A 469 -34.16 5.06 -34.60
N GLU A 470 -35.18 4.84 -35.42
CA GLU A 470 -35.07 4.18 -36.72
C GLU A 470 -34.66 5.15 -37.86
N GLY A 471 -33.74 4.73 -38.72
CA GLY A 471 -33.49 5.34 -40.02
C GLY A 471 -32.20 6.17 -40.16
N ALA A 472 -31.37 6.30 -39.13
CA ALA A 472 -30.09 7.04 -39.18
C ALA A 472 -28.98 6.20 -39.82
N ASP A 473 -28.24 6.77 -40.78
CA ASP A 473 -27.20 6.06 -41.55
C ASP A 473 -25.89 5.89 -40.77
N TYR A 474 -25.33 4.68 -40.81
CA TYR A 474 -24.08 4.30 -40.17
C TYR A 474 -23.17 3.44 -41.06
N GLU A 475 -21.88 3.43 -40.75
CA GLU A 475 -20.87 2.48 -41.26
C GLU A 475 -20.00 1.99 -40.09
N LEU A 476 -19.98 0.66 -39.85
CA LEU A 476 -19.18 0.05 -38.78
C LEU A 476 -18.06 -0.83 -39.36
N ALA A 477 -16.84 -0.69 -38.84
CA ALA A 477 -15.68 -1.50 -39.19
C ALA A 477 -14.93 -1.90 -37.90
N ILE A 478 -15.57 -2.78 -37.11
CA ILE A 478 -15.07 -3.22 -35.79
C ILE A 478 -14.46 -4.61 -35.93
N ALA A 479 -13.17 -4.74 -35.65
CA ALA A 479 -12.44 -6.00 -35.61
C ALA A 479 -12.50 -6.62 -34.21
N TYR A 480 -12.76 -7.92 -34.10
CA TYR A 480 -12.62 -8.65 -32.83
C TYR A 480 -11.14 -8.99 -32.57
N ASP A 481 -10.61 -8.60 -31.41
CA ASP A 481 -9.29 -8.99 -30.93
C ASP A 481 -9.40 -9.85 -29.66
N ARG A 482 -9.11 -11.14 -29.79
CA ARG A 482 -9.18 -12.12 -28.70
C ARG A 482 -8.28 -11.78 -27.51
N PHE A 483 -7.23 -10.96 -27.69
CA PHE A 483 -6.34 -10.54 -26.60
C PHE A 483 -6.89 -9.36 -25.79
N ARG A 484 -7.99 -8.77 -26.23
CA ARG A 484 -8.78 -7.77 -25.50
C ARG A 484 -10.02 -8.37 -24.83
N ASP A 485 -10.35 -9.63 -25.14
CA ASP A 485 -11.49 -10.36 -24.58
C ASP A 485 -11.16 -10.89 -23.16
N PRO A 486 -11.72 -10.30 -22.08
CA PRO A 486 -11.38 -10.70 -20.72
C PRO A 486 -11.91 -12.08 -20.36
N THR A 487 -12.86 -12.64 -21.12
CA THR A 487 -13.47 -13.96 -20.83
C THR A 487 -12.58 -15.14 -21.22
N LEU A 488 -11.50 -14.89 -21.97
CA LEU A 488 -10.59 -15.92 -22.47
C LEU A 488 -9.31 -16.10 -21.63
N GLU A 489 -9.05 -15.21 -20.66
CA GLU A 489 -7.89 -15.23 -19.74
C GLU A 489 -6.54 -15.58 -20.41
N LEU A 490 -6.31 -15.09 -21.64
CA LEU A 490 -5.23 -15.61 -22.49
C LEU A 490 -3.82 -15.41 -21.90
N PRO A 491 -2.94 -16.42 -21.99
CA PRO A 491 -1.56 -16.34 -21.50
C PRO A 491 -0.72 -15.31 -22.26
N SER A 492 0.25 -14.71 -21.56
CA SER A 492 1.28 -13.90 -22.22
C SER A 492 2.22 -14.75 -23.07
N GLY A 493 2.83 -14.15 -24.10
CA GLY A 493 3.79 -14.85 -24.98
C GLY A 493 4.98 -15.49 -24.24
N ALA A 494 5.37 -14.97 -23.08
CA ALA A 494 6.37 -15.61 -22.21
C ALA A 494 5.82 -16.90 -21.57
N SER A 495 4.64 -16.84 -20.94
CA SER A 495 3.95 -18.01 -20.36
C SER A 495 3.67 -19.10 -21.41
N CYS A 496 3.32 -18.69 -22.64
CA CYS A 496 3.24 -19.58 -23.79
C CYS A 496 4.53 -20.35 -24.06
N VAL A 497 5.66 -19.64 -24.12
CA VAL A 497 6.98 -20.24 -24.37
C VAL A 497 7.40 -21.15 -23.21
N ASP A 498 7.18 -20.75 -21.96
CA ASP A 498 7.50 -21.56 -20.78
C ASP A 498 6.69 -22.88 -20.78
N ARG A 499 5.39 -22.82 -21.09
CA ARG A 499 4.52 -24.00 -21.21
C ARG A 499 4.95 -24.94 -22.34
N LEU A 500 5.29 -24.40 -23.51
CA LEU A 500 5.80 -25.21 -24.63
C LEU A 500 7.15 -25.86 -24.28
N ASN A 501 8.05 -25.13 -23.64
CA ASN A 501 9.35 -25.65 -23.20
C ASN A 501 9.23 -26.74 -22.12
N ALA A 502 8.26 -26.63 -21.21
CA ALA A 502 7.98 -27.68 -20.24
C ALA A 502 7.59 -29.01 -20.94
N VAL A 503 6.74 -28.96 -21.96
CA VAL A 503 6.33 -30.14 -22.73
C VAL A 503 7.49 -30.69 -23.57
N MET A 504 8.30 -29.84 -24.22
CA MET A 504 9.53 -30.26 -24.92
C MET A 504 10.49 -31.02 -24.00
N LEU A 505 10.68 -30.52 -22.77
CA LEU A 505 11.63 -31.08 -21.80
C LEU A 505 11.13 -32.38 -21.17
N GLN A 506 9.83 -32.48 -20.84
CA GLN A 506 9.24 -33.70 -20.26
C GLN A 506 9.17 -34.87 -21.25
N SER A 507 9.15 -34.56 -22.56
CA SER A 507 8.93 -35.56 -23.62
C SER A 507 10.20 -36.13 -24.25
N GLU A 508 11.39 -35.57 -23.94
CA GLU A 508 12.69 -35.92 -24.53
C GLU A 508 12.60 -36.21 -26.06
N ILE A 509 12.37 -35.17 -26.89
CA ILE A 509 12.25 -35.33 -28.36
C ILE A 509 13.57 -35.84 -28.96
N GLY A 510 13.71 -37.16 -29.00
CA GLY A 510 14.85 -37.86 -29.55
C GLY A 510 14.92 -37.76 -31.07
N PHE A 511 16.13 -37.93 -31.60
CA PHE A 511 16.41 -37.97 -33.02
C PHE A 511 17.27 -39.18 -33.38
N GLU A 512 17.11 -39.70 -34.59
CA GLU A 512 17.99 -40.75 -35.09
C GLU A 512 19.48 -40.29 -35.05
N PRO A 513 20.45 -41.20 -34.76
CA PRO A 513 21.85 -40.83 -34.63
C PRO A 513 22.42 -40.12 -35.88
N GLY A 514 22.91 -38.89 -35.70
CA GLY A 514 23.39 -38.04 -36.79
C GLY A 514 22.29 -37.46 -37.71
N GLY A 515 21.01 -37.69 -37.39
CA GLY A 515 19.86 -37.32 -38.21
C GLY A 515 18.94 -36.27 -37.59
N ALA A 516 17.97 -35.86 -38.40
CA ALA A 516 16.86 -34.96 -38.05
C ALA A 516 15.48 -35.64 -38.13
N ILE A 517 15.46 -36.96 -38.32
CA ILE A 517 14.25 -37.80 -38.18
C ILE A 517 13.99 -37.97 -36.69
N ILE A 518 12.77 -37.65 -36.25
CA ILE A 518 12.34 -37.77 -34.86
C ILE A 518 12.22 -39.26 -34.50
N ALA A 519 12.81 -39.66 -33.39
CA ALA A 519 12.82 -41.05 -32.94
C ALA A 519 11.63 -41.33 -32.02
N GLY A 520 10.87 -42.40 -32.30
CA GLY A 520 9.72 -42.81 -31.48
C GLY A 520 8.39 -42.25 -31.98
N ASN A 521 7.53 -41.84 -31.05
CA ASN A 521 6.12 -41.51 -31.25
C ASN A 521 5.85 -40.13 -30.64
N ILE A 522 5.78 -39.09 -31.48
CA ILE A 522 5.69 -37.67 -31.09
C ILE A 522 4.25 -37.23 -30.77
N GLU A 523 3.27 -38.07 -31.11
CA GLU A 523 1.84 -37.87 -30.89
C GLU A 523 1.45 -37.41 -29.46
N PRO A 524 2.05 -37.89 -28.34
CA PRO A 524 1.73 -37.39 -26.99
C PRO A 524 2.14 -35.93 -26.81
N VAL A 525 3.33 -35.56 -27.30
CA VAL A 525 3.86 -34.19 -27.30
C VAL A 525 2.93 -33.25 -28.08
N ILE A 526 2.42 -33.73 -29.20
CA ILE A 526 1.48 -33.02 -30.07
C ILE A 526 0.13 -32.79 -29.36
N GLU A 527 -0.39 -33.76 -28.62
CA GLU A 527 -1.63 -33.58 -27.85
C GLU A 527 -1.45 -32.67 -26.62
N GLU A 528 -0.31 -32.71 -25.94
CA GLU A 528 0.00 -31.77 -24.85
C GLU A 528 0.23 -30.33 -25.36
N MET A 529 0.82 -30.16 -26.55
CA MET A 529 0.97 -28.85 -27.19
C MET A 529 -0.32 -28.33 -27.84
N ARG A 530 -1.30 -29.19 -28.13
CA ARG A 530 -2.56 -28.82 -28.79
C ARG A 530 -3.34 -27.70 -28.06
N PRO A 531 -3.64 -27.78 -26.75
CA PRO A 531 -4.31 -26.68 -26.05
C PRO A 531 -3.43 -25.42 -25.97
N ILE A 532 -2.12 -25.58 -25.67
CA ILE A 532 -1.19 -24.45 -25.56
C ILE A 532 -1.14 -23.65 -26.87
N LEU A 533 -1.02 -24.31 -28.03
CA LEU A 533 -0.98 -23.63 -29.33
C LEU A 533 -2.35 -23.08 -29.78
N ALA A 534 -3.47 -23.53 -29.23
CA ALA A 534 -4.78 -22.91 -29.46
C ALA A 534 -4.92 -21.55 -28.75
N GLU A 535 -4.27 -21.40 -27.60
CA GLU A 535 -4.15 -20.13 -26.87
C GLU A 535 -3.03 -19.24 -27.46
N CYS A 536 -1.90 -19.83 -27.83
CA CYS A 536 -0.64 -19.14 -28.09
C CYS A 536 -0.24 -18.97 -29.56
N GLY A 537 -0.93 -19.60 -30.52
CA GLY A 537 -0.56 -19.63 -31.94
C GLY A 537 -0.51 -18.27 -32.65
N ASP A 538 -1.03 -17.21 -32.02
CA ASP A 538 -0.98 -15.84 -32.51
C ASP A 538 0.33 -15.10 -32.16
N TYR A 539 1.14 -15.63 -31.23
CA TYR A 539 2.46 -15.09 -30.92
C TYR A 539 3.52 -15.50 -31.95
N ARG A 540 4.48 -14.61 -32.23
CA ARG A 540 5.62 -14.93 -33.10
C ARG A 540 6.70 -15.63 -32.29
N MET A 541 6.96 -16.91 -32.60
CA MET A 541 7.85 -17.79 -31.85
C MET A 541 8.87 -18.48 -32.76
N GLU A 542 10.04 -18.77 -32.22
CA GLU A 542 11.12 -19.50 -32.89
C GLU A 542 11.33 -20.86 -32.21
N ILE A 543 11.27 -21.95 -32.97
CA ILE A 543 11.74 -23.27 -32.56
C ILE A 543 13.25 -23.31 -32.82
N ALA A 544 14.05 -23.19 -31.76
CA ALA A 544 15.50 -23.11 -31.78
C ALA A 544 16.11 -24.50 -31.52
N GLY A 545 16.78 -25.05 -32.52
CA GLY A 545 17.56 -26.28 -32.41
C GLY A 545 19.02 -26.01 -32.03
N HIS A 546 19.60 -26.90 -31.22
CA HIS A 546 20.99 -26.85 -30.77
C HIS A 546 21.67 -28.23 -30.94
N THR A 547 23.00 -28.25 -30.84
CA THR A 547 23.80 -29.48 -30.77
C THR A 547 24.84 -29.37 -29.65
N ASP A 548 25.43 -30.51 -29.28
CA ASP A 548 26.73 -30.50 -28.62
C ASP A 548 27.86 -30.07 -29.58
N ALA A 549 29.07 -29.93 -29.04
CA ALA A 549 30.29 -29.55 -29.77
C ALA A 549 31.01 -30.73 -30.46
N GLN A 550 30.33 -31.85 -30.75
CA GLN A 550 30.88 -32.92 -31.58
C GLN A 550 30.49 -32.72 -33.05
N GLY A 551 31.49 -32.67 -33.93
CA GLY A 551 31.28 -32.51 -35.37
C GLY A 551 32.11 -31.38 -35.94
N GLY A 552 31.47 -30.50 -36.70
CA GLY A 552 32.05 -29.26 -37.20
C GLY A 552 30.94 -28.24 -37.44
N ASP A 553 31.25 -26.96 -37.22
CA ASP A 553 30.32 -25.84 -37.03
C ASP A 553 29.18 -25.83 -38.06
N GLU A 554 29.52 -25.97 -39.34
CA GLU A 554 28.57 -25.96 -40.46
C GLU A 554 27.63 -27.17 -40.46
N SER A 555 28.14 -28.36 -40.15
CA SER A 555 27.34 -29.58 -40.02
C SER A 555 26.40 -29.49 -38.83
N ASN A 556 26.85 -28.91 -37.72
CA ASN A 556 26.08 -28.74 -36.49
C ASN A 556 24.99 -27.67 -36.66
N LEU A 557 25.27 -26.59 -37.40
CA LEU A 557 24.29 -25.59 -37.81
C LEU A 557 23.21 -26.17 -38.75
N GLN A 558 23.61 -26.99 -39.74
CA GLN A 558 22.66 -27.66 -40.64
C GLN A 558 21.80 -28.71 -39.91
N LEU A 559 22.40 -29.52 -39.03
CA LEU A 559 21.70 -30.55 -38.26
C LEU A 559 20.68 -29.95 -37.28
N SER A 560 21.07 -28.96 -36.49
CA SER A 560 20.16 -28.24 -35.58
C SER A 560 19.00 -27.58 -36.31
N ARG A 561 19.27 -26.93 -37.47
CA ARG A 561 18.25 -26.34 -38.32
C ARG A 561 17.24 -27.39 -38.81
N ALA A 562 17.73 -28.50 -39.36
CA ALA A 562 16.89 -29.58 -39.87
C ALA A 562 16.02 -30.21 -38.77
N ARG A 563 16.55 -30.37 -37.54
CA ARG A 563 15.80 -30.87 -36.38
C ARG A 563 14.65 -29.94 -35.98
N ALA A 564 14.90 -28.63 -35.93
CA ALA A 564 13.88 -27.63 -35.66
C ALA A 564 12.80 -27.58 -36.77
N ASP A 565 13.20 -27.68 -38.05
CA ASP A 565 12.27 -27.79 -39.18
C ASP A 565 11.41 -29.07 -39.09
N SER A 566 11.99 -30.21 -38.70
CA SER A 566 11.24 -31.46 -38.48
C SER A 566 10.14 -31.32 -37.42
N VAL A 567 10.43 -30.71 -36.27
CA VAL A 567 9.42 -30.48 -35.22
C VAL A 567 8.33 -29.52 -35.69
N LEU A 568 8.71 -28.40 -36.34
CA LEU A 568 7.74 -27.45 -36.91
C LEU A 568 6.83 -28.11 -37.95
N ASN A 569 7.38 -29.02 -38.77
CA ASN A 569 6.61 -29.78 -39.76
C ASN A 569 5.69 -30.81 -39.11
N ALA A 570 6.11 -31.48 -38.04
CA ALA A 570 5.26 -32.42 -37.28
C ALA A 570 4.04 -31.70 -36.67
N LEU A 571 4.26 -30.57 -35.98
CA LEU A 571 3.19 -29.74 -35.42
C LEU A 571 2.23 -29.23 -36.50
N ARG A 572 2.75 -28.81 -37.67
CA ARG A 572 1.92 -28.38 -38.82
C ARG A 572 1.08 -29.52 -39.39
N ASN A 573 1.66 -30.72 -39.53
CA ASN A 573 0.96 -31.90 -40.04
C ASN A 573 -0.15 -32.38 -39.10
N ALA A 574 -0.02 -32.13 -37.79
CA ALA A 574 -1.05 -32.37 -36.78
C ALA A 574 -2.15 -31.28 -36.69
N GLY A 575 -2.13 -30.31 -37.62
CA GLY A 575 -3.14 -29.25 -37.72
C GLY A 575 -3.03 -28.16 -36.66
N LEU A 576 -1.88 -28.00 -36.00
CA LEU A 576 -1.69 -26.99 -34.96
C LEU A 576 -1.39 -25.60 -35.55
N ALA A 577 -1.74 -24.55 -34.78
CA ALA A 577 -1.67 -23.15 -35.19
C ALA A 577 -0.22 -22.60 -35.19
N VAL A 578 0.61 -23.13 -36.10
CA VAL A 578 2.04 -22.81 -36.21
C VAL A 578 2.35 -21.77 -37.31
N GLN A 579 1.35 -21.03 -37.80
CA GLN A 579 1.51 -20.03 -38.87
C GLN A 579 2.44 -18.86 -38.48
N ASN A 580 2.52 -18.54 -37.19
CA ASN A 580 3.41 -17.50 -36.65
C ASN A 580 4.74 -18.07 -36.10
N MET A 581 4.99 -19.37 -36.29
CA MET A 581 6.21 -20.04 -35.83
C MET A 581 7.22 -20.23 -36.97
N VAL A 582 8.48 -19.95 -36.69
CA VAL A 582 9.62 -20.30 -37.54
C VAL A 582 10.53 -21.29 -36.82
N ALA A 583 11.23 -22.13 -37.56
CA ALA A 583 12.36 -22.90 -37.04
C ALA A 583 13.66 -22.11 -37.23
N GLN A 584 14.68 -22.40 -36.42
CA GLN A 584 16.05 -21.91 -36.59
C GLN A 584 17.06 -22.90 -35.96
N GLY A 585 18.27 -22.98 -36.54
CA GLY A 585 19.39 -23.74 -35.97
C GLY A 585 20.47 -22.82 -35.42
N TYR A 586 21.10 -23.22 -34.31
CA TYR A 586 22.23 -22.53 -33.69
C TYR A 586 23.50 -23.40 -33.57
N GLY A 587 23.42 -24.69 -33.90
CA GLY A 587 24.49 -25.66 -33.69
C GLY A 587 24.95 -25.65 -32.23
N GLU A 588 26.27 -25.67 -32.03
CA GLU A 588 26.92 -25.63 -30.73
C GLU A 588 27.12 -24.21 -30.15
N THR A 589 26.66 -23.15 -30.84
CA THR A 589 27.00 -21.76 -30.48
C THR A 589 26.31 -21.21 -29.22
N ARG A 590 25.34 -21.96 -28.67
CA ARG A 590 24.57 -21.60 -27.47
C ARG A 590 24.48 -22.80 -26.48
N PRO A 591 25.61 -23.25 -25.91
CA PRO A 591 25.63 -24.33 -24.93
C PRO A 591 25.02 -23.85 -23.61
N ILE A 592 24.33 -24.76 -22.92
CA ILE A 592 23.81 -24.56 -21.55
C ILE A 592 24.56 -25.41 -20.50
N ALA A 593 25.36 -26.38 -20.94
CA ALA A 593 26.22 -27.20 -20.11
C ALA A 593 27.60 -27.43 -20.76
N GLU A 594 28.57 -27.90 -19.97
CA GLU A 594 29.93 -28.21 -20.44
C GLU A 594 29.92 -29.41 -21.40
N ASN A 595 30.57 -29.28 -22.56
CA ASN A 595 30.59 -30.35 -23.58
C ASN A 595 31.55 -31.51 -23.24
N ASP A 596 32.24 -31.48 -22.10
CA ASP A 596 33.21 -32.49 -21.69
C ASP A 596 32.54 -33.76 -21.11
N THR A 597 31.40 -33.63 -20.43
CA THR A 597 30.59 -34.75 -19.90
C THR A 597 29.54 -35.22 -20.91
N GLU A 598 29.05 -36.46 -20.80
CA GLU A 598 27.99 -36.93 -21.73
C GLU A 598 26.64 -36.30 -21.36
N GLU A 599 26.42 -36.11 -20.07
CA GLU A 599 25.28 -35.45 -19.47
C GLU A 599 25.16 -33.98 -19.95
N GLY A 600 26.29 -33.28 -20.04
CA GLY A 600 26.36 -31.92 -20.56
C GLY A 600 26.22 -31.83 -22.08
N ARG A 601 26.69 -32.84 -22.82
CA ARG A 601 26.42 -32.97 -24.27
C ARG A 601 24.93 -33.20 -24.53
N GLU A 602 24.28 -34.12 -23.82
CA GLU A 602 22.84 -34.36 -23.99
C GLU A 602 22.01 -33.11 -23.68
N ALA A 603 22.34 -32.38 -22.61
CA ALA A 603 21.70 -31.09 -22.31
C ALA A 603 21.89 -30.04 -23.44
N ASN A 604 22.99 -30.09 -24.19
CA ASN A 604 23.22 -29.23 -25.35
C ASN A 604 22.48 -29.71 -26.61
N ARG A 605 22.16 -31.02 -26.75
CA ARG A 605 21.44 -31.62 -27.89
C ARG A 605 19.92 -31.34 -27.92
N ARG A 606 19.50 -30.16 -27.45
CA ARG A 606 18.09 -29.79 -27.18
C ARG A 606 17.37 -29.07 -28.34
N ILE A 607 16.05 -29.02 -28.23
CA ILE A 607 15.19 -28.05 -28.92
C ILE A 607 14.44 -27.23 -27.86
N GLU A 608 14.37 -25.92 -28.07
CA GLU A 608 13.62 -24.98 -27.23
C GLU A 608 12.75 -24.07 -28.11
N VAL A 609 11.62 -23.60 -27.57
CA VAL A 609 10.85 -22.50 -28.15
C VAL A 609 11.36 -21.19 -27.53
N THR A 610 11.45 -20.13 -28.32
CA THR A 610 11.78 -18.77 -27.86
C THR A 610 10.80 -17.74 -28.45
N LEU A 611 10.65 -16.60 -27.79
CA LEU A 611 9.70 -15.55 -28.19
C LEU A 611 10.39 -14.51 -29.09
N ILE A 612 9.87 -14.32 -30.31
CA ILE A 612 10.37 -13.31 -31.26
C ILE A 612 9.74 -11.94 -30.99
N SER A 613 8.50 -11.94 -30.50
CA SER A 613 7.66 -10.74 -30.32
C SER A 613 6.83 -10.89 -29.05
N PRO A 614 6.88 -9.94 -28.10
CA PRO A 614 5.96 -9.94 -26.97
C PRO A 614 4.51 -9.71 -27.42
N ASP A 615 4.32 -8.97 -28.52
CA ASP A 615 3.00 -8.71 -29.11
C ASP A 615 2.54 -9.84 -30.04
N PRO A 616 1.25 -10.21 -30.02
CA PRO A 616 0.65 -11.17 -30.97
C PRO A 616 0.39 -10.52 -32.34
N VAL A 617 0.18 -11.36 -33.36
CA VAL A 617 -0.16 -10.93 -34.72
C VAL A 617 -1.64 -10.59 -34.83
N ARG A 618 -1.99 -9.32 -34.64
CA ARG A 618 -3.37 -8.80 -34.77
C ARG A 618 -3.82 -8.70 -36.23
N VAL A 619 -5.11 -8.90 -36.48
CA VAL A 619 -5.76 -8.63 -37.77
C VAL A 619 -5.93 -7.11 -37.96
N PRO A 620 -5.44 -6.50 -39.05
CA PRO A 620 -5.62 -5.07 -39.29
C PRO A 620 -7.09 -4.71 -39.51
N VAL A 621 -7.59 -3.67 -38.83
CA VAL A 621 -8.99 -3.19 -38.94
C VAL A 621 -9.40 -2.93 -40.40
N ALA A 622 -8.48 -2.41 -41.22
CA ALA A 622 -8.69 -2.16 -42.65
C ALA A 622 -8.92 -3.42 -43.53
N SER A 623 -8.87 -4.64 -42.95
CA SER A 623 -9.18 -5.90 -43.62
C SER A 623 -10.55 -6.50 -43.22
N VAL A 624 -11.26 -5.87 -42.28
CA VAL A 624 -12.59 -6.30 -41.81
C VAL A 624 -13.69 -5.73 -42.71
N PRO A 625 -14.76 -6.49 -43.03
CA PRO A 625 -15.87 -5.98 -43.84
C PRO A 625 -16.61 -4.83 -43.16
N VAL A 626 -16.90 -3.78 -43.91
CA VAL A 626 -17.69 -2.63 -43.44
C VAL A 626 -19.18 -2.98 -43.43
N ILE A 627 -19.81 -2.86 -42.26
CA ILE A 627 -21.25 -3.04 -42.05
C ILE A 627 -21.91 -1.66 -42.20
N ALA A 628 -22.37 -1.34 -43.42
CA ALA A 628 -23.12 -0.13 -43.71
C ALA A 628 -24.63 -0.38 -43.59
N GLY A 629 -25.37 0.55 -42.99
CA GLY A 629 -26.81 0.38 -42.78
C GLY A 629 -27.54 1.61 -42.25
N LYS A 630 -28.82 1.42 -41.92
CA LYS A 630 -29.64 2.37 -41.15
C LYS A 630 -29.97 1.76 -39.80
N THR A 631 -30.07 2.59 -38.76
CA THR A 631 -30.53 2.14 -37.44
C THR A 631 -31.91 1.49 -37.55
N PRO A 632 -32.12 0.27 -37.04
CA PRO A 632 -33.45 -0.31 -36.92
C PRO A 632 -34.20 0.36 -35.74
N SER A 633 -35.43 -0.06 -35.47
CA SER A 633 -36.10 0.31 -34.22
C SER A 633 -35.33 -0.25 -33.00
N ALA A 634 -35.37 0.45 -31.87
CA ALA A 634 -34.64 0.05 -30.66
C ALA A 634 -35.04 -1.36 -30.14
N GLU A 635 -36.30 -1.77 -30.32
CA GLU A 635 -36.78 -3.11 -29.99
C GLU A 635 -36.17 -4.19 -30.91
N ALA A 636 -36.11 -3.93 -32.22
CA ALA A 636 -35.48 -4.84 -33.18
C ALA A 636 -33.97 -4.93 -32.97
N ALA A 637 -33.31 -3.82 -32.61
CA ALA A 637 -31.89 -3.80 -32.24
C ALA A 637 -31.61 -4.65 -30.99
N ALA A 638 -32.39 -4.46 -29.92
CA ALA A 638 -32.25 -5.21 -28.68
C ALA A 638 -32.52 -6.72 -28.86
N GLU A 639 -33.50 -7.09 -29.68
CA GLU A 639 -33.76 -8.50 -30.01
C GLU A 639 -32.67 -9.12 -30.91
N THR A 640 -32.04 -8.32 -31.78
CA THR A 640 -30.89 -8.79 -32.58
C THR A 640 -29.68 -9.03 -31.69
N LEU A 641 -29.36 -8.08 -30.80
CA LEU A 641 -28.28 -8.21 -29.82
C LEU A 641 -28.48 -9.42 -28.89
N ARG A 642 -29.71 -9.62 -28.37
CA ARG A 642 -30.07 -10.79 -27.54
C ARG A 642 -29.85 -12.14 -28.25
N ARG A 643 -29.98 -12.18 -29.58
CA ARG A 643 -29.74 -13.40 -30.39
C ARG A 643 -28.28 -13.61 -30.76
N ALA A 644 -27.46 -12.55 -30.74
CA ALA A 644 -26.03 -12.61 -30.99
C ALA A 644 -25.24 -13.00 -29.73
N GLN A 645 -25.73 -12.57 -28.56
CA GLN A 645 -25.16 -12.93 -27.26
C GLN A 645 -25.26 -14.45 -26.99
N PRO A 646 -24.20 -15.08 -26.44
CA PRO A 646 -24.30 -16.44 -25.89
C PRO A 646 -25.38 -16.52 -24.80
N ALA A 647 -26.11 -17.62 -24.73
CA ALA A 647 -27.14 -17.82 -23.71
C ALA A 647 -26.50 -18.12 -22.34
N GLU A 648 -26.63 -17.17 -21.40
CA GLU A 648 -26.01 -17.22 -20.06
C GLU A 648 -26.48 -18.42 -19.19
N ASP A 649 -27.61 -19.06 -19.53
CA ASP A 649 -28.25 -20.16 -18.79
C ASP A 649 -28.04 -21.57 -19.43
N ALA A 650 -27.10 -21.73 -20.37
CA ALA A 650 -26.81 -23.04 -20.97
C ALA A 650 -25.83 -23.86 -20.09
N PRO A 651 -26.22 -25.03 -19.52
CA PRO A 651 -25.31 -25.83 -18.71
C PRO A 651 -24.18 -26.44 -19.55
N GLU A 652 -22.97 -26.51 -18.99
CA GLU A 652 -21.75 -26.92 -19.70
C GLU A 652 -21.88 -28.30 -20.36
N ALA A 653 -21.83 -28.30 -21.69
CA ALA A 653 -21.75 -29.49 -22.52
C ALA A 653 -20.84 -29.23 -23.73
N LEU A 654 -19.59 -28.82 -23.47
CA LEU A 654 -18.52 -28.75 -24.48
C LEU A 654 -18.11 -30.16 -24.94
N SER A 655 -18.97 -30.79 -25.71
CA SER A 655 -18.66 -32.01 -26.44
C SER A 655 -17.94 -31.65 -27.74
N ALA A 656 -16.72 -32.13 -27.92
CA ALA A 656 -15.87 -31.76 -29.04
C ALA A 656 -16.34 -32.39 -30.38
N THR A 657 -17.39 -31.84 -31.00
CA THR A 657 -17.89 -32.30 -32.31
C THR A 657 -18.57 -31.19 -33.13
N ASP A 658 -17.86 -30.08 -33.41
CA ASP A 658 -18.36 -29.06 -34.37
C ASP A 658 -17.23 -28.37 -35.19
N LEU A 659 -16.18 -29.14 -35.53
CA LEU A 659 -15.11 -28.71 -36.45
C LEU A 659 -15.20 -29.36 -37.85
N THR A 660 -16.35 -29.91 -38.22
CA THR A 660 -16.63 -30.47 -39.55
C THR A 660 -17.82 -29.79 -40.20
N GLY A 661 -17.58 -28.57 -40.73
CA GLY A 661 -18.57 -27.71 -41.36
C GLY A 661 -19.05 -28.18 -42.75
N GLU A 662 -19.55 -29.41 -42.88
CA GLU A 662 -20.35 -29.80 -44.05
C GLU A 662 -21.80 -29.32 -43.91
N ARG A 663 -22.15 -28.25 -44.63
CA ARG A 663 -23.55 -27.91 -44.93
C ARG A 663 -23.66 -27.48 -46.39
N GLY A 664 -24.59 -28.12 -47.11
CA GLY A 664 -24.58 -28.16 -48.58
C GLY A 664 -24.91 -26.85 -49.29
N ILE A 665 -24.30 -26.67 -50.46
CA ILE A 665 -24.57 -25.59 -51.42
C ILE A 665 -25.90 -25.92 -52.16
N PRO A 666 -26.84 -24.96 -52.32
CA PRO A 666 -28.00 -25.15 -53.17
C PRO A 666 -27.64 -25.05 -54.66
N ASP A 667 -28.18 -25.97 -55.45
CA ASP A 667 -27.82 -26.24 -56.86
C ASP A 667 -28.29 -25.13 -57.84
N PRO A 668 -27.39 -24.46 -58.60
CA PRO A 668 -27.75 -23.57 -59.69
C PRO A 668 -27.63 -24.28 -61.05
N MET A 669 -28.76 -24.42 -61.75
CA MET A 669 -28.82 -24.99 -63.10
C MET A 669 -28.12 -24.09 -64.13
N GLY A 670 -27.35 -24.65 -65.07
CA GLY A 670 -27.15 -24.03 -66.41
C GLY A 670 -25.75 -24.12 -67.03
N ASP A 671 -25.60 -25.06 -67.96
CA ASP A 671 -24.75 -25.02 -69.18
C ASP A 671 -23.20 -24.96 -69.08
N GLU A 672 -22.58 -25.23 -70.22
CA GLU A 672 -21.17 -25.59 -70.42
C GLU A 672 -20.22 -24.38 -70.49
N VAL A 673 -18.92 -24.59 -70.20
CA VAL A 673 -17.82 -24.35 -71.17
C VAL A 673 -16.51 -25.03 -70.72
N GLN A 674 -15.91 -25.78 -71.67
CA GLN A 674 -14.54 -26.32 -71.79
C GLN A 674 -13.47 -26.06 -70.69
N ILE A 675 -12.91 -27.17 -70.20
CA ILE A 675 -11.62 -27.25 -69.47
C ILE A 675 -10.45 -27.43 -70.47
N LEU A 676 -9.30 -26.80 -70.20
CA LEU A 676 -8.02 -27.10 -70.87
C LEU A 676 -6.83 -27.06 -69.90
N SER A 677 -5.83 -27.91 -70.16
CA SER A 677 -4.45 -27.90 -69.61
C SER A 677 -4.24 -28.40 -68.16
N SER A 678 -3.89 -29.69 -68.02
CA SER A 678 -3.21 -30.24 -66.83
C SER A 678 -1.69 -30.26 -67.00
N PRO A 679 -0.90 -30.20 -65.90
CA PRO A 679 0.42 -30.85 -65.80
C PRO A 679 0.28 -32.34 -65.40
N PRO A 680 1.30 -33.19 -65.61
CA PRO A 680 1.13 -34.64 -65.64
C PRO A 680 1.33 -35.38 -64.30
N ARG A 681 0.71 -36.56 -64.24
CA ARG A 681 0.87 -37.62 -63.21
C ARG A 681 2.18 -38.39 -63.41
N ILE A 682 2.77 -38.90 -62.33
CA ILE A 682 3.70 -40.05 -62.34
C ILE A 682 3.11 -41.14 -61.43
N GLU A 683 3.16 -42.40 -61.85
CA GLU A 683 2.61 -43.56 -61.13
C GLU A 683 3.73 -44.47 -60.55
N PRO A 684 3.48 -45.20 -59.45
CA PRO A 684 4.39 -46.23 -58.94
C PRO A 684 4.27 -47.53 -59.78
N PRO A 685 5.15 -48.55 -59.61
CA PRO A 685 4.79 -49.64 -58.68
C PRO A 685 5.92 -50.55 -58.11
N ALA A 686 5.51 -51.40 -57.14
CA ALA A 686 5.82 -52.85 -57.03
C ALA A 686 7.13 -53.42 -56.41
N THR A 687 6.98 -53.90 -55.15
CA THR A 687 6.94 -55.36 -54.80
C THR A 687 8.19 -56.15 -54.35
N ILE A 688 8.28 -56.32 -53.01
CA ILE A 688 8.44 -57.57 -52.21
C ILE A 688 9.59 -58.57 -52.51
N GLN A 689 10.37 -58.89 -51.46
CA GLN A 689 10.68 -60.28 -51.10
C GLN A 689 10.93 -60.45 -49.58
N GLU A 690 10.42 -61.54 -48.97
CA GLU A 690 10.62 -61.91 -47.55
C GLU A 690 11.61 -63.09 -47.41
N ALA A 691 12.32 -63.21 -46.27
CA ALA A 691 12.23 -64.37 -45.35
C ALA A 691 13.49 -64.63 -44.46
N THR A 692 13.34 -64.36 -43.15
CA THR A 692 13.78 -65.21 -42.01
C THR A 692 15.31 -65.48 -41.81
N PRO A 693 15.80 -66.31 -40.85
CA PRO A 693 16.45 -65.71 -39.66
C PRO A 693 17.76 -66.38 -39.14
N ASP A 694 18.67 -65.63 -38.51
CA ASP A 694 19.64 -66.22 -37.57
C ASP A 694 20.11 -65.29 -36.41
N THR A 695 20.39 -65.94 -35.28
CA THR A 695 20.83 -65.61 -33.91
C THR A 695 21.82 -64.44 -33.62
N PRO A 696 22.10 -64.08 -32.34
CA PRO A 696 21.35 -64.25 -31.06
C PRO A 696 21.26 -62.96 -30.16
N ARG A 697 20.48 -63.02 -29.07
CA ARG A 697 20.33 -61.97 -28.03
C ARG A 697 21.39 -62.06 -26.90
N PRO A 698 22.02 -60.95 -26.43
CA PRO A 698 22.79 -60.87 -25.17
C PRO A 698 21.89 -60.77 -23.90
N PRO A 699 22.37 -61.18 -22.72
CA PRO A 699 21.51 -61.45 -21.55
C PRO A 699 21.10 -60.23 -20.71
N ASP A 700 19.98 -60.38 -20.01
CA ASP A 700 19.48 -59.46 -18.98
C ASP A 700 20.41 -59.38 -17.74
N ARG A 701 20.33 -58.28 -17.00
CA ARG A 701 21.16 -58.00 -15.80
C ARG A 701 20.36 -58.32 -14.52
N PRO A 702 20.96 -58.98 -13.50
CA PRO A 702 20.20 -59.55 -12.38
C PRO A 702 19.83 -58.54 -11.28
N ASP A 703 18.74 -58.83 -10.58
CA ASP A 703 18.22 -58.10 -9.42
C ASP A 703 18.95 -58.43 -8.09
N ASP A 704 18.84 -57.47 -7.16
CA ASP A 704 18.89 -57.54 -5.68
C ASP A 704 20.03 -58.32 -4.97
N VAL A 705 20.88 -57.57 -4.24
CA VAL A 705 21.08 -57.85 -2.80
C VAL A 705 21.28 -56.56 -1.98
N SER A 706 20.18 -56.10 -1.36
CA SER A 706 20.03 -55.75 0.06
C SER A 706 21.15 -55.07 0.90
N ALA A 707 20.70 -54.12 1.73
CA ALA A 707 21.17 -53.73 3.07
C ALA A 707 22.45 -52.87 3.25
N LEU A 708 22.25 -51.61 3.66
CA LEU A 708 22.64 -51.08 4.99
C LEU A 708 22.28 -49.58 5.15
N ASN A 709 21.37 -49.27 6.08
CA ASN A 709 21.47 -48.23 7.12
C ASN A 709 20.13 -48.07 7.86
N ASP A 710 20.21 -47.81 9.16
CA ASP A 710 19.09 -47.62 10.10
C ASP A 710 19.47 -46.50 11.10
N GLU A 711 18.55 -46.13 12.00
CA GLU A 711 18.71 -45.09 13.05
C GLU A 711 18.97 -43.65 12.52
N THR A 712 17.98 -42.77 12.42
CA THR A 712 17.33 -42.14 13.59
C THR A 712 16.16 -41.24 13.14
N GLY A 713 14.95 -41.49 13.65
CA GLY A 713 13.76 -40.67 13.37
C GLY A 713 12.80 -40.64 14.54
N THR A 714 12.88 -39.60 15.38
CA THR A 714 12.06 -39.47 16.59
C THR A 714 10.69 -38.89 16.26
N GLN A 715 9.62 -39.65 16.51
CA GLN A 715 8.23 -39.26 16.23
C GLN A 715 7.46 -38.99 17.54
N PRO A 716 6.72 -37.87 17.68
CA PRO A 716 5.79 -37.64 18.78
C PRO A 716 4.46 -38.39 18.55
N PRO A 717 3.72 -38.78 19.61
CA PRO A 717 2.48 -39.55 19.49
C PRO A 717 1.24 -38.68 19.21
N PRO A 718 0.16 -39.27 18.66
CA PRO A 718 -1.18 -38.70 18.70
C PRO A 718 -1.91 -39.05 20.02
N GLU A 719 -2.88 -38.23 20.41
CA GLU A 719 -3.94 -38.59 21.37
C GLU A 719 -5.32 -38.19 20.81
N GLU A 720 -6.37 -38.91 21.23
CA GLU A 720 -7.74 -38.82 20.73
C GLU A 720 -8.68 -38.03 21.66
N ASP A 721 -9.90 -37.79 21.15
CA ASP A 721 -11.17 -37.64 21.88
C ASP A 721 -11.43 -36.47 22.86
N ALA A 722 -12.23 -35.53 22.33
CA ALA A 722 -13.60 -35.24 22.76
C ALA A 722 -13.91 -34.70 24.18
N GLN A 723 -14.24 -33.39 24.22
CA GLN A 723 -15.53 -32.91 24.73
C GLN A 723 -15.93 -31.55 24.17
#